data_AF-A0A7J2K8A1-F1
#
_entry.id   AF-A0A7J2K8A1-F1
#
_cell.length_a   1.000
_cell.length_b   1.000
_cell.length_c   1.000
_cell.angle_alpha   90.00
_cell.angle_beta   90.00
_cell.angle_gamma   90.00
#
_symmetry.space_group_name_H-M   'P 1'
#
loop_
_entity.id
_entity.type
_entity.pdbx_description
1 polymer ?
#
loop_
_entity_poly.entity_id
_entity_poly.type
_entity_poly.pdbx_seq_one_letter_code
_entity_poly.pdbx_strand_id
1 'polypeptide(L)'
;MRKLSILIYILLVIGLASFSLIALSKFEAQDYVKVRLADDHVVVETPLLLINFTYYRARVMNWVVKDVGVDLAAGVGYTDSIKRYPLWSWIPSKPWPGELCLAKFTAIPKFGRNSSQLEFRYFKVIGHGDRLAVYRIIKFYPDKYFIDVEEILVNQGEREIAIEAYWNRSIGYSISWSTHIKSGDVQAWRVESRIGFGKIWPWTRIHGRVGWAAIYNNDPEVWIGIIPFNRTNSLWLESKGWGEEVRIEFPAVRIRPGRKIVYRYRVFGGPLIRDLLHEAGFTNLPPDLSLRLRIRYDKYAYRAGEEANLSISLRKLAGKSYSVNMLLVEDRSGRIVEKFSETLHPHEEKLINIQLIAPRREGVHNYTIKVFSGRRLLLEEKTRILVVRPRGRRLRLVLVWHLHQPIYLNSSGEFESLKPLQHLTSDFEYDRERIGIYLLHLKALEKVKGVKVTFNVQPCLVYQWLAYSNRHRDNVSRAIAEMINGLRELSREGRVQLLTSPIYHPLPTILIDMGWRDDLKAQIRMGKRFLEEVFNQSIDGLWIPEMAFNKEVVDIMAETGLKMTILDGREFLRSVRLASGKQPTPYSPYIIHSEDGGEIGVLFRDSRISDMIGFQSSSTTDPEKSVRELLHELFKVYREDPKAVVAIALDGDNPFILGSAEARYLLEKMYEAFVEQRDWIETMTLEEAVRDAREVIIDIGEGSWAGGFDTWMKGAVKEEMWSK
;
A
#
# COMPACT_ATOMS: atom_id res chain seq x y z
N MET A 1 42.64 -56.42 -30.19
CA MET A 1 41.56 -56.15 -29.19
C MET A 1 41.85 -56.60 -27.74
N ARG A 2 43.07 -57.02 -27.34
CA ARG A 2 43.41 -57.27 -25.92
C ARG A 2 44.34 -56.24 -25.25
N LYS A 3 44.85 -55.24 -25.99
CA LYS A 3 45.72 -54.18 -25.44
C LYS A 3 45.01 -52.85 -25.15
N LEU A 4 43.79 -52.64 -25.65
CA LEU A 4 43.00 -51.41 -25.38
C LEU A 4 42.18 -51.50 -24.07
N SER A 5 41.89 -52.71 -23.60
CA SER A 5 41.08 -52.96 -22.40
C SER A 5 41.86 -52.80 -21.09
N ILE A 6 43.20 -52.94 -21.12
CA ILE A 6 44.06 -52.84 -19.92
C ILE A 6 44.34 -51.37 -19.56
N LEU A 7 44.38 -50.46 -20.55
CA LEU A 7 44.62 -49.04 -20.29
C LEU A 7 43.40 -48.33 -19.67
N ILE A 8 42.18 -48.78 -20.01
CA ILE A 8 40.93 -48.22 -19.47
C ILE A 8 40.69 -48.65 -18.01
N TYR A 9 41.15 -49.85 -17.62
CA TYR A 9 41.01 -50.32 -16.23
C TYR A 9 42.02 -49.65 -15.28
N ILE A 10 43.23 -49.33 -15.74
CA ILE A 10 44.24 -48.62 -14.94
C ILE A 10 43.84 -47.15 -14.71
N LEU A 11 43.21 -46.50 -15.69
CA LEU A 11 42.67 -45.14 -15.53
C LEU A 11 41.44 -45.08 -14.61
N LEU A 12 40.62 -46.14 -14.55
CA LEU A 12 39.49 -46.21 -13.61
C LEU A 12 39.94 -46.42 -12.15
N VAL A 13 41.02 -47.17 -11.91
CA VAL A 13 41.51 -47.44 -10.53
C VAL A 13 42.27 -46.23 -9.95
N ILE A 14 42.96 -45.43 -10.79
CA ILE A 14 43.60 -44.17 -10.34
C ILE A 14 42.55 -43.06 -10.12
N GLY A 15 41.43 -43.08 -10.86
CA GLY A 15 40.30 -42.16 -10.67
C GLY A 15 39.43 -42.44 -9.44
N LEU A 16 39.41 -43.68 -8.94
CA LEU A 16 38.57 -44.08 -7.80
C LEU A 16 39.32 -44.20 -6.46
N ALA A 17 40.65 -44.13 -6.46
CA ALA A 17 41.47 -44.12 -5.24
C ALA A 17 41.91 -42.72 -4.77
N SER A 18 41.45 -41.65 -5.42
CA SER A 18 41.74 -40.26 -5.02
C SER A 18 40.67 -39.63 -4.12
N PHE A 19 39.64 -40.41 -3.74
CA PHE A 19 38.49 -39.95 -2.96
C PHE A 19 38.31 -40.74 -1.66
N SER A 20 39.39 -41.10 -0.97
CA SER A 20 39.33 -41.62 0.41
C SER A 20 40.72 -41.62 1.04
N LEU A 21 40.84 -40.96 2.20
CA LEU A 21 42.03 -40.83 3.06
C LEU A 21 43.18 -39.94 2.55
N ILE A 22 43.07 -38.64 2.82
CA ILE A 22 44.21 -37.93 3.43
C ILE A 22 43.89 -37.77 4.92
N ALA A 23 44.82 -38.31 5.69
CA ALA A 23 44.79 -38.46 7.12
C ALA A 23 44.59 -37.14 7.87
N LEU A 24 43.98 -37.26 9.05
CA LEU A 24 44.12 -36.30 10.13
C LEU A 24 45.59 -35.96 10.36
N SER A 25 45.95 -34.72 10.06
CA SER A 25 46.97 -33.99 10.82
C SER A 25 46.35 -32.66 11.26
N LYS A 26 46.31 -32.47 12.58
CA LYS A 26 45.91 -31.22 13.22
C LYS A 26 46.78 -30.07 12.68
N PHE A 27 46.20 -29.06 12.03
CA PHE A 27 46.72 -27.68 12.05
C PHE A 27 45.57 -26.67 11.80
N GLU A 28 45.31 -25.87 12.84
CA GLU A 28 44.87 -24.47 12.90
C GLU A 28 43.60 -23.97 12.17
N ALA A 29 42.62 -23.55 12.98
CA ALA A 29 41.30 -23.03 12.58
C ALA A 29 41.29 -21.53 12.18
N GLN A 30 42.38 -20.99 11.61
CA GLN A 30 42.59 -19.54 11.49
C GLN A 30 42.22 -18.92 10.10
N ASP A 31 41.93 -19.73 9.07
CA ASP A 31 42.07 -19.27 7.66
C ASP A 31 40.81 -19.07 6.79
N TYR A 32 39.59 -19.34 7.27
CA TYR A 32 38.42 -19.36 6.36
C TYR A 32 37.69 -18.02 6.18
N VAL A 33 37.76 -17.08 7.12
CA VAL A 33 37.22 -15.73 6.94
C VAL A 33 38.34 -14.72 7.06
N LYS A 34 38.76 -14.16 5.93
CA LYS A 34 39.86 -13.19 5.86
C LYS A 34 39.28 -11.79 5.92
N VAL A 35 39.74 -10.99 6.89
CA VAL A 35 39.40 -9.57 6.99
C VAL A 35 40.66 -8.75 6.76
N ARG A 36 40.64 -7.88 5.75
CA ARG A 36 41.74 -6.95 5.42
C ARG A 36 41.24 -5.52 5.62
N LEU A 37 41.89 -4.79 6.51
CA LEU A 37 41.64 -3.36 6.70
C LEU A 37 42.52 -2.59 5.70
N ALA A 38 41.91 -1.81 4.82
CA ALA A 38 42.58 -0.85 3.95
C ALA A 38 42.37 0.58 4.49
N ASP A 39 42.92 1.59 3.81
CA ASP A 39 42.87 2.99 4.26
C ASP A 39 41.46 3.59 4.24
N ASP A 40 40.64 3.21 3.26
CA ASP A 40 39.30 3.76 3.01
C ASP A 40 38.16 2.72 3.03
N HIS A 41 38.51 1.43 3.07
CA HIS A 41 37.55 0.32 3.13
C HIS A 41 38.08 -0.90 3.92
N VAL A 42 37.21 -1.88 4.12
CA VAL A 42 37.47 -3.18 4.74
C VAL A 42 37.02 -4.27 3.78
N VAL A 43 37.91 -5.20 3.44
CA VAL A 43 37.60 -6.36 2.60
C VAL A 43 37.37 -7.57 3.49
N VAL A 44 36.24 -8.24 3.34
CA VAL A 44 35.93 -9.51 4.00
C VAL A 44 35.76 -10.59 2.94
N GLU A 45 36.52 -11.67 3.07
CA GLU A 45 36.51 -12.77 2.12
C GLU A 45 36.25 -14.09 2.83
N THR A 46 35.27 -14.83 2.32
CA THR A 46 34.92 -16.21 2.72
C THR A 46 35.08 -17.14 1.50
N PRO A 47 34.98 -18.47 1.65
CA PRO A 47 34.90 -19.39 0.52
C PRO A 47 33.82 -19.04 -0.52
N LEU A 48 32.69 -18.47 -0.09
CA LEU A 48 31.51 -18.23 -0.95
C LEU A 48 31.36 -16.78 -1.38
N LEU A 49 31.81 -15.84 -0.55
CA LEU A 49 31.53 -14.40 -0.68
C LEU A 49 32.81 -13.56 -0.62
N LEU A 50 32.83 -12.47 -1.37
CA LEU A 50 33.76 -11.36 -1.20
C LEU A 50 32.94 -10.08 -0.99
N ILE A 51 33.12 -9.43 0.17
CA ILE A 51 32.34 -8.25 0.55
C ILE A 51 33.29 -7.12 0.95
N ASN A 52 33.17 -5.98 0.28
CA ASN A 52 33.92 -4.77 0.59
C ASN A 52 33.02 -3.79 1.33
N PHE A 53 33.47 -3.25 2.45
CA PHE A 53 32.77 -2.24 3.23
C PHE A 53 33.54 -0.94 3.28
N THR A 54 32.89 0.21 3.15
CA THR A 54 33.54 1.50 3.43
C THR A 54 33.45 1.88 4.91
N TYR A 55 34.48 2.54 5.44
CA TYR A 55 34.40 3.14 6.79
C TYR A 55 33.37 4.27 6.85
N TYR A 56 33.16 4.97 5.73
CA TYR A 56 32.07 5.94 5.64
C TYR A 56 30.76 5.19 5.58
N ARG A 57 29.85 5.49 6.51
CA ARG A 57 28.47 4.97 6.53
C ARG A 57 28.38 3.45 6.81
N ALA A 58 29.51 2.76 7.02
CA ALA A 58 29.62 1.31 7.25
C ALA A 58 28.86 0.47 6.19
N ARG A 59 29.03 0.80 4.90
CA ARG A 59 28.22 0.29 3.78
C ARG A 59 28.96 -0.70 2.90
N VAL A 60 28.19 -1.54 2.22
CA VAL A 60 28.68 -2.47 1.19
C VAL A 60 29.02 -1.69 -0.09
N MET A 61 30.28 -1.78 -0.51
CA MET A 61 30.79 -1.27 -1.80
C MET A 61 30.63 -2.32 -2.91
N ASN A 62 30.84 -3.59 -2.57
CA ASN A 62 30.88 -4.72 -3.47
C ASN A 62 30.46 -5.97 -2.66
N TRP A 63 29.62 -6.82 -3.23
CA TRP A 63 29.25 -8.11 -2.66
C TRP A 63 29.22 -9.15 -3.78
N VAL A 64 30.36 -9.80 -4.00
CA VAL A 64 30.51 -10.82 -5.02
C VAL A 64 30.15 -12.19 -4.46
N VAL A 65 29.23 -12.86 -5.16
CA VAL A 65 28.87 -14.26 -4.98
C VAL A 65 29.79 -15.08 -5.88
N LYS A 66 30.78 -15.78 -5.30
CA LYS A 66 31.96 -16.29 -6.03
C LYS A 66 31.65 -17.38 -7.05
N ASP A 67 30.71 -18.26 -6.76
CA ASP A 67 30.31 -19.39 -7.60
C ASP A 67 29.44 -18.98 -8.80
N VAL A 68 28.61 -17.93 -8.65
CA VAL A 68 27.79 -17.38 -9.75
C VAL A 68 28.51 -16.25 -10.49
N GLY A 69 29.55 -15.66 -9.90
CA GLY A 69 30.33 -14.56 -10.50
C GLY A 69 29.58 -13.23 -10.57
N VAL A 70 28.58 -13.03 -9.68
CA VAL A 70 27.69 -11.86 -9.69
C VAL A 70 28.02 -10.95 -8.52
N ASP A 71 28.17 -9.66 -8.78
CA ASP A 71 28.23 -8.63 -7.76
C ASP A 71 26.82 -8.07 -7.48
N LEU A 72 26.30 -8.35 -6.29
CA LEU A 72 24.96 -7.91 -5.87
C LEU A 72 24.87 -6.41 -5.58
N ALA A 73 26.02 -5.73 -5.55
CA ALA A 73 26.12 -4.27 -5.44
C ALA A 73 26.45 -3.59 -6.79
N ALA A 74 26.66 -4.35 -7.87
CA ALA A 74 26.92 -3.79 -9.19
C ALA A 74 25.71 -2.95 -9.64
N GLY A 75 25.97 -1.76 -10.19
CA GLY A 75 24.92 -0.85 -10.63
C GLY A 75 24.47 0.19 -9.60
N VAL A 76 24.93 0.09 -8.35
CA VAL A 76 24.68 1.15 -7.36
C VAL A 76 25.73 2.25 -7.53
N GLY A 77 25.36 3.31 -8.25
CA GLY A 77 26.29 4.36 -8.68
C GLY A 77 27.09 4.97 -7.52
N TYR A 78 28.42 4.85 -7.61
CA TYR A 78 29.39 5.37 -6.64
C TYR A 78 29.76 6.86 -6.89
N THR A 79 28.81 7.67 -7.33
CA THR A 79 29.06 9.09 -7.64
C THR A 79 27.95 9.98 -7.08
N ASP A 80 28.39 10.93 -6.25
CA ASP A 80 27.67 12.04 -5.58
C ASP A 80 26.65 11.75 -4.47
N SER A 81 26.45 12.79 -3.65
CA SER A 81 26.09 12.81 -2.23
C SER A 81 24.72 12.24 -1.81
N ILE A 82 23.87 11.77 -2.74
CA ILE A 82 22.42 11.57 -2.49
C ILE A 82 21.81 10.25 -3.02
N LYS A 83 22.56 9.33 -3.66
CA LYS A 83 21.97 8.04 -4.11
C LYS A 83 21.69 7.07 -2.94
N ARG A 84 20.81 6.07 -3.10
CA ARG A 84 20.57 4.98 -2.12
C ARG A 84 21.52 3.81 -2.39
N TYR A 85 21.95 3.09 -1.35
CA TYR A 85 23.12 2.20 -1.41
C TYR A 85 22.78 0.75 -1.00
N PRO A 86 23.61 -0.28 -1.27
CA PRO A 86 23.35 -1.61 -0.74
C PRO A 86 23.51 -1.63 0.78
N LEU A 87 22.61 -2.35 1.46
CA LEU A 87 22.57 -2.54 2.92
C LEU A 87 22.84 -1.26 3.75
N TRP A 88 21.89 -0.32 3.76
CA TRP A 88 21.99 0.90 4.57
C TRP A 88 20.89 1.00 5.61
N SER A 89 21.22 1.61 6.75
CA SER A 89 20.26 1.90 7.81
C SER A 89 20.13 3.39 8.08
N TRP A 90 19.03 3.78 8.71
CA TRP A 90 18.76 5.17 9.03
C TRP A 90 17.94 5.33 10.30
N ILE A 91 18.28 6.39 11.05
CA ILE A 91 17.50 6.93 12.16
C ILE A 91 16.73 8.15 11.61
N PRO A 92 15.40 8.04 11.43
CA PRO A 92 14.57 8.99 10.71
C PRO A 92 14.22 10.25 11.51
N SER A 93 14.65 10.36 12.77
CA SER A 93 14.57 11.60 13.55
C SER A 93 15.48 12.72 13.02
N LYS A 94 16.30 12.42 12.01
CA LYS A 94 17.16 13.40 11.32
C LYS A 94 16.66 13.65 9.90
N PRO A 95 16.73 14.89 9.38
CA PRO A 95 16.45 15.19 7.98
C PRO A 95 17.26 14.28 7.05
N TRP A 96 16.66 13.85 5.94
CA TRP A 96 17.35 13.03 4.95
C TRP A 96 18.44 13.84 4.19
N PRO A 97 19.63 13.27 3.89
CA PRO A 97 20.14 11.97 4.34
C PRO A 97 20.66 12.08 5.78
N GLY A 98 19.97 11.42 6.72
CA GLY A 98 20.24 11.58 8.14
C GLY A 98 21.69 11.27 8.49
N GLU A 99 22.22 11.92 9.53
CA GLU A 99 23.65 11.95 9.81
C GLU A 99 24.39 10.59 9.91
N LEU A 100 23.73 9.50 10.31
CA LEU A 100 24.37 8.17 10.26
C LEU A 100 24.75 7.76 8.83
N CYS A 101 24.00 8.25 7.84
CA CYS A 101 24.32 8.14 6.43
C CYS A 101 25.48 9.06 6.01
N LEU A 102 26.07 9.86 6.89
CA LEU A 102 27.23 10.73 6.62
C LEU A 102 28.43 10.44 7.54
N ALA A 103 28.23 9.66 8.61
CA ALA A 103 29.23 9.35 9.63
C ALA A 103 30.39 8.48 9.11
N LYS A 104 31.60 8.72 9.63
CA LYS A 104 32.76 7.82 9.48
C LYS A 104 32.88 6.92 10.71
N PHE A 105 32.90 5.61 10.49
CA PHE A 105 33.02 4.60 11.53
C PHE A 105 34.45 4.11 11.66
N THR A 106 34.81 3.61 12.84
CA THR A 106 36.02 2.79 13.03
C THR A 106 35.63 1.31 12.95
N ALA A 107 36.39 0.51 12.20
CA ALA A 107 36.12 -0.93 12.08
C ALA A 107 37.12 -1.74 12.92
N ILE A 108 36.61 -2.74 13.64
CA ILE A 108 37.41 -3.61 14.52
C ILE A 108 37.07 -5.07 14.19
N PRO A 109 38.00 -5.83 13.59
CA PRO A 109 37.80 -7.25 13.33
C PRO A 109 37.96 -8.06 14.63
N LYS A 110 37.14 -9.10 14.79
CA LYS A 110 37.22 -10.09 15.86
C LYS A 110 37.11 -11.48 15.26
N PHE A 111 38.16 -12.28 15.40
CA PHE A 111 38.21 -13.61 14.78
C PHE A 111 37.68 -14.67 15.76
N GLY A 112 36.95 -15.64 15.22
CA GLY A 112 36.41 -16.76 15.99
C GLY A 112 36.43 -18.04 15.19
N ARG A 113 36.36 -19.18 15.89
CA ARG A 113 36.52 -20.53 15.29
C ARG A 113 35.43 -20.89 14.27
N ASN A 114 34.18 -20.47 14.53
CA ASN A 114 33.01 -20.81 13.71
C ASN A 114 32.43 -19.61 12.95
N SER A 115 32.83 -18.40 13.35
CA SER A 115 32.38 -17.14 12.74
C SER A 115 33.36 -16.05 13.11
N SER A 116 33.64 -15.15 12.18
CA SER A 116 34.38 -13.90 12.44
C SER A 116 33.42 -12.72 12.47
N GLN A 117 33.79 -11.64 13.15
CA GLN A 117 32.96 -10.46 13.30
C GLN A 117 33.72 -9.20 12.85
N LEU A 118 32.99 -8.25 12.30
CA LEU A 118 33.46 -6.89 12.05
C LEU A 118 32.57 -5.92 12.80
N GLU A 119 33.16 -5.17 13.73
CA GLU A 119 32.45 -4.19 14.54
C GLU A 119 32.77 -2.77 14.05
N PHE A 120 31.77 -2.08 13.51
CA PHE A 120 31.83 -0.66 13.20
C PHE A 120 31.33 0.17 14.39
N ARG A 121 32.10 1.18 14.81
CA ARG A 121 31.77 2.08 15.91
C ARG A 121 31.66 3.53 15.45
N TYR A 122 30.63 4.22 15.93
CA TYR A 122 30.44 5.65 15.77
C TYR A 122 29.90 6.28 17.07
N PHE A 123 30.46 7.42 17.47
CA PHE A 123 30.07 8.14 18.68
C PHE A 123 29.73 9.59 18.33
N LYS A 124 28.64 10.12 18.88
CA LYS A 124 28.25 11.52 18.69
C LYS A 124 27.65 12.17 19.93
N VAL A 125 27.89 13.48 20.07
CA VAL A 125 27.11 14.43 20.88
C VAL A 125 26.06 15.13 19.99
N ILE A 126 24.77 14.98 20.28
CA ILE A 126 23.61 15.58 19.63
C ILE A 126 23.15 16.78 20.49
N GLY A 127 23.18 18.00 19.94
CA GLY A 127 22.64 19.20 20.61
C GLY A 127 23.24 19.51 21.99
N HIS A 128 22.41 20.06 22.89
CA HIS A 128 22.75 20.44 24.26
C HIS A 128 22.91 19.22 25.21
N GLY A 129 23.72 18.23 24.83
CA GLY A 129 24.19 17.17 25.74
C GLY A 129 23.74 15.73 25.46
N ASP A 130 22.95 15.45 24.40
CA ASP A 130 22.46 14.10 24.13
C ASP A 130 23.53 13.25 23.44
N ARG A 131 24.13 12.26 24.11
CA ARG A 131 25.19 11.43 23.51
C ARG A 131 24.59 10.11 22.99
N LEU A 132 24.72 9.83 21.70
CA LEU A 132 24.28 8.57 21.10
C LEU A 132 25.49 7.82 20.53
N ALA A 133 25.72 6.61 21.04
CA ALA A 133 26.70 5.69 20.48
C ALA A 133 26.01 4.66 19.59
N VAL A 134 26.60 4.38 18.44
CA VAL A 134 26.10 3.44 17.44
C VAL A 134 27.15 2.37 17.17
N TYR A 135 26.75 1.12 17.31
CA TYR A 135 27.59 -0.04 17.02
C TYR A 135 26.90 -0.91 15.98
N ARG A 136 27.58 -1.22 14.89
CA ARG A 136 27.16 -2.24 13.93
C ARG A 136 28.10 -3.42 13.99
N ILE A 137 27.58 -4.56 14.44
CA ILE A 137 28.33 -5.81 14.52
C ILE A 137 27.85 -6.72 13.41
N ILE A 138 28.74 -7.08 12.49
CA ILE A 138 28.45 -7.98 11.37
C ILE A 138 29.19 -9.29 11.60
N LYS A 139 28.47 -10.42 11.60
CA LYS A 139 29.02 -11.77 11.75
C LYS A 139 29.06 -12.47 10.39
N PHE A 140 30.19 -13.08 10.09
CA PHE A 140 30.47 -13.79 8.85
C PHE A 140 30.75 -15.26 9.13
N TYR A 141 30.26 -16.13 8.25
CA TYR A 141 30.38 -17.57 8.36
C TYR A 141 31.13 -18.11 7.13
N PRO A 142 32.06 -19.07 7.29
CA PRO A 142 32.81 -19.66 6.17
C PRO A 142 31.93 -20.30 5.08
N ASP A 143 30.84 -20.94 5.48
CA ASP A 143 30.06 -21.88 4.66
C ASP A 143 28.63 -21.40 4.41
N LYS A 144 28.34 -20.10 4.63
CA LYS A 144 26.99 -19.54 4.46
C LYS A 144 27.00 -18.36 3.48
N TYR A 145 25.90 -18.21 2.74
CA TYR A 145 25.62 -17.05 1.88
C TYR A 145 24.97 -15.88 2.63
N PHE A 146 24.87 -15.97 3.96
CA PHE A 146 24.28 -14.91 4.78
C PHE A 146 25.24 -14.41 5.85
N ILE A 147 24.99 -13.17 6.27
CA ILE A 147 25.61 -12.52 7.42
C ILE A 147 24.53 -12.16 8.44
N ASP A 148 24.90 -12.16 9.72
CA ASP A 148 24.03 -11.68 10.79
C ASP A 148 24.52 -10.31 11.27
N VAL A 149 23.60 -9.35 11.37
CA VAL A 149 23.89 -7.97 11.72
C VAL A 149 23.15 -7.58 13.00
N GLU A 150 23.88 -6.97 13.93
CA GLU A 150 23.31 -6.28 15.09
C GLU A 150 23.62 -4.78 15.01
N GLU A 151 22.57 -3.95 14.97
CA GLU A 151 22.67 -2.50 15.11
C GLU A 151 22.26 -2.11 16.53
N ILE A 152 23.18 -1.53 17.28
CA ILE A 152 23.03 -1.19 18.69
C ILE A 152 23.09 0.32 18.84
N LEU A 153 22.01 0.91 19.35
CA LEU A 153 21.96 2.33 19.71
C LEU A 153 21.98 2.46 21.23
N VAL A 154 22.95 3.19 21.77
CA VAL A 154 23.13 3.39 23.21
C VAL A 154 22.99 4.86 23.53
N ASN A 155 22.07 5.20 24.43
CA ASN A 155 21.99 6.55 24.97
C ASN A 155 23.02 6.71 26.09
N GLN A 156 24.06 7.48 25.82
CA GLN A 156 25.13 7.86 26.75
C GLN A 156 24.96 9.30 27.27
N GLY A 157 23.85 9.97 26.95
CA GLY A 157 23.50 11.29 27.45
C GLY A 157 22.74 11.22 28.78
N GLU A 158 22.36 12.40 29.28
CA GLU A 158 21.65 12.55 30.56
C GLU A 158 20.12 12.60 30.40
N ARG A 159 19.61 12.75 29.17
CA ARG A 159 18.19 12.86 28.85
C ARG A 159 17.70 11.71 27.99
N GLU A 160 16.39 11.47 27.98
CA GLU A 160 15.77 10.47 27.11
C GLU A 160 15.79 10.93 25.64
N ILE A 161 16.20 10.04 24.73
CA ILE A 161 16.23 10.31 23.28
C ILE A 161 15.02 9.66 22.63
N ALA A 162 14.18 10.47 21.98
CA ALA A 162 13.12 9.99 21.11
C ALA A 162 13.64 9.75 19.69
N ILE A 163 13.32 8.59 19.14
CA ILE A 163 13.68 8.19 17.78
C ILE A 163 12.37 7.93 17.02
N GLU A 164 11.94 8.95 16.27
CA GLU A 164 10.72 8.94 15.47
C GLU A 164 10.91 9.75 14.18
N ALA A 165 10.28 9.36 13.08
CA ALA A 165 10.36 10.08 11.82
C ALA A 165 9.50 11.35 11.83
N TYR A 166 10.01 12.46 11.29
CA TYR A 166 9.26 13.73 11.25
C TYR A 166 7.98 13.64 10.39
N TRP A 167 7.98 12.81 9.35
CA TRP A 167 6.83 12.59 8.44
C TRP A 167 5.93 11.43 8.89
N ASN A 168 6.39 10.58 9.82
CA ASN A 168 5.59 9.49 10.38
C ASN A 168 6.13 9.06 11.74
N ARG A 169 5.51 9.57 12.80
CA ARG A 169 5.95 9.32 14.18
C ARG A 169 5.82 7.86 14.64
N SER A 170 5.24 6.97 13.84
CA SER A 170 5.24 5.52 14.13
C SER A 170 6.56 4.82 13.77
N ILE A 171 7.47 5.47 13.03
CA ILE A 171 8.69 4.85 12.50
C ILE A 171 9.92 5.37 13.25
N GLY A 172 10.76 4.47 13.78
CA GLY A 172 11.97 4.81 14.54
C GLY A 172 13.29 4.37 13.91
N TYR A 173 13.34 3.27 13.17
CA TYR A 173 14.57 2.83 12.53
C TYR A 173 14.23 2.16 11.22
N SER A 174 15.12 2.24 10.23
CA SER A 174 14.94 1.49 9.00
C SER A 174 16.24 0.85 8.53
N ILE A 175 16.11 -0.31 7.89
CA ILE A 175 17.18 -0.99 7.15
C ILE A 175 16.69 -1.26 5.74
N SER A 176 17.52 -0.96 4.75
CA SER A 176 17.20 -1.09 3.34
C SER A 176 18.26 -1.88 2.60
N TRP A 177 17.83 -2.63 1.60
CA TRP A 177 18.68 -3.04 0.49
C TRP A 177 18.17 -2.41 -0.79
N SER A 178 19.04 -1.71 -1.53
CA SER A 178 18.76 -1.23 -2.87
C SER A 178 19.83 -1.68 -3.86
N THR A 179 19.43 -2.18 -5.03
CA THR A 179 20.37 -2.65 -6.05
C THR A 179 19.76 -2.66 -7.46
N HIS A 180 20.64 -2.72 -8.46
CA HIS A 180 20.35 -2.96 -9.85
C HIS A 180 21.27 -4.09 -10.37
N ILE A 181 21.04 -5.32 -9.91
CA ILE A 181 21.85 -6.51 -10.21
C ILE A 181 21.95 -6.70 -11.72
N LYS A 182 20.81 -6.69 -12.42
CA LYS A 182 20.71 -6.69 -13.88
C LYS A 182 19.36 -6.12 -14.31
N SER A 183 19.12 -6.02 -15.62
CA SER A 183 17.76 -5.84 -16.14
C SER A 183 16.85 -6.95 -15.61
N GLY A 184 15.63 -6.59 -15.21
CA GLY A 184 14.62 -7.55 -14.77
C GLY A 184 14.63 -7.89 -13.28
N ASP A 185 15.36 -7.14 -12.45
CA ASP A 185 15.25 -7.21 -10.99
C ASP A 185 13.79 -7.05 -10.55
N VAL A 186 13.42 -7.86 -9.55
CA VAL A 186 12.07 -7.87 -8.99
C VAL A 186 12.13 -7.99 -7.48
N GLN A 187 11.18 -7.34 -6.81
CA GLN A 187 11.07 -7.41 -5.36
C GLN A 187 10.25 -8.64 -4.95
N ALA A 188 10.61 -9.21 -3.81
CA ALA A 188 9.85 -10.24 -3.14
C ALA A 188 9.72 -9.89 -1.66
N TRP A 189 8.59 -10.20 -1.05
CA TRP A 189 8.41 -9.90 0.37
C TRP A 189 7.38 -10.78 1.04
N ARG A 190 7.47 -10.82 2.36
CA ARG A 190 6.45 -11.37 3.24
C ARG A 190 6.16 -10.41 4.38
N VAL A 191 4.90 -10.02 4.52
CA VAL A 191 4.39 -9.23 5.65
C VAL A 191 3.19 -9.98 6.22
N GLU A 192 3.31 -10.42 7.47
CA GLU A 192 2.37 -11.35 8.12
C GLU A 192 2.20 -12.64 7.31
N SER A 193 0.96 -12.94 6.87
CA SER A 193 0.62 -14.07 6.00
C SER A 193 0.69 -13.73 4.50
N ARG A 194 0.84 -12.44 4.13
CA ARG A 194 0.85 -11.99 2.74
C ARG A 194 2.24 -12.13 2.16
N ILE A 195 2.31 -12.59 0.91
CA ILE A 195 3.55 -12.72 0.13
C ILE A 195 3.33 -12.02 -1.21
N GLY A 196 4.32 -11.23 -1.63
CA GLY A 196 4.31 -10.56 -2.93
C GLY A 196 5.59 -10.84 -3.71
N PHE A 197 5.45 -10.89 -5.04
CA PHE A 197 6.55 -11.00 -6.00
C PHE A 197 6.28 -10.11 -7.19
N GLY A 198 7.28 -9.38 -7.66
CA GLY A 198 7.21 -8.61 -8.90
C GLY A 198 7.88 -7.25 -8.78
N LYS A 199 7.86 -6.52 -9.89
CA LYS A 199 8.27 -5.12 -9.91
C LYS A 199 7.13 -4.28 -9.35
N ILE A 200 7.41 -3.49 -8.31
CA ILE A 200 6.39 -2.66 -7.67
C ILE A 200 6.72 -1.20 -8.00
N TRP A 201 5.69 -0.44 -8.37
CA TRP A 201 5.84 0.98 -8.65
C TRP A 201 6.33 1.74 -7.40
N PRO A 202 7.08 2.84 -7.57
CA PRO A 202 7.74 3.51 -6.46
C PRO A 202 6.77 3.93 -5.37
N TRP A 203 7.23 3.88 -4.12
CA TRP A 203 6.58 4.43 -2.91
C TRP A 203 5.44 3.60 -2.31
N THR A 204 5.48 2.27 -2.44
CA THR A 204 4.47 1.39 -1.83
C THR A 204 4.83 1.05 -0.39
N ARG A 205 3.91 1.29 0.57
CA ARG A 205 4.05 0.85 1.98
C ARG A 205 3.11 -0.31 2.29
N ILE A 206 3.64 -1.33 2.96
CA ILE A 206 2.89 -2.48 3.43
C ILE A 206 3.03 -2.55 4.94
N HIS A 207 1.98 -2.18 5.66
CA HIS A 207 1.95 -2.21 7.13
C HIS A 207 1.85 -3.64 7.67
N GLY A 208 2.53 -3.91 8.79
CA GLY A 208 2.52 -5.18 9.51
C GLY A 208 3.91 -5.74 9.79
N ARG A 209 3.95 -6.90 10.45
CA ARG A 209 5.20 -7.61 10.77
C ARG A 209 5.82 -8.19 9.51
N VAL A 210 6.90 -7.59 9.05
CA VAL A 210 7.75 -8.10 7.98
C VAL A 210 8.42 -9.39 8.44
N GLY A 211 8.18 -10.48 7.71
CA GLY A 211 8.88 -11.75 7.90
C GLY A 211 10.22 -11.78 7.16
N TRP A 212 10.22 -11.30 5.92
CA TRP A 212 11.42 -11.09 5.10
C TRP A 212 11.10 -10.16 3.92
N ALA A 213 12.11 -9.49 3.38
CA ALA A 213 12.01 -8.71 2.15
C ALA A 213 13.27 -8.90 1.31
N ALA A 214 13.12 -8.91 -0.01
CA ALA A 214 14.19 -9.30 -0.92
C ALA A 214 14.06 -8.65 -2.29
N ILE A 215 15.18 -8.61 -3.00
CA ILE A 215 15.27 -8.39 -4.43
C ILE A 215 15.88 -9.66 -5.01
N TYR A 216 15.35 -10.11 -6.14
CA TYR A 216 15.91 -11.28 -6.81
C TYR A 216 15.89 -11.04 -8.31
N ASN A 217 16.79 -11.75 -8.98
CA ASN A 217 16.88 -11.76 -10.42
C ASN A 217 16.98 -13.21 -10.89
N ASN A 218 16.17 -13.57 -11.88
CA ASN A 218 16.12 -14.93 -12.43
C ASN A 218 17.19 -15.21 -13.50
N ASP A 219 17.90 -14.17 -13.97
CA ASP A 219 19.10 -14.26 -14.81
C ASP A 219 19.99 -13.10 -14.35
N PRO A 220 20.80 -13.30 -13.28
CA PRO A 220 21.66 -14.49 -13.15
C PRO A 220 21.29 -15.51 -12.04
N GLU A 221 20.01 -15.67 -11.68
CA GLU A 221 19.56 -16.61 -10.62
C GLU A 221 20.13 -16.31 -9.22
N VAL A 222 20.00 -15.06 -8.77
CA VAL A 222 20.47 -14.61 -7.45
C VAL A 222 19.34 -14.04 -6.61
N TRP A 223 19.50 -14.15 -5.29
CA TRP A 223 18.60 -13.59 -4.29
C TRP A 223 19.39 -12.77 -3.28
N ILE A 224 18.90 -11.57 -3.02
CA ILE A 224 19.36 -10.74 -1.91
C ILE A 224 18.18 -10.40 -1.02
N GLY A 225 18.27 -10.68 0.28
CA GLY A 225 17.16 -10.36 1.17
C GLY A 225 17.55 -10.16 2.62
N ILE A 226 16.66 -9.48 3.34
CA ILE A 226 16.77 -9.12 4.75
C ILE A 226 15.65 -9.83 5.53
N ILE A 227 16.04 -10.48 6.63
CA ILE A 227 15.13 -11.10 7.59
C ILE A 227 15.26 -10.35 8.92
N PRO A 228 14.26 -9.56 9.34
CA PRO A 228 14.29 -8.86 10.62
C PRO A 228 13.88 -9.81 11.75
N PHE A 229 14.57 -9.75 12.89
CA PHE A 229 14.22 -10.54 14.07
C PHE A 229 13.43 -9.74 15.13
N ASN A 230 13.46 -8.40 15.06
CA ASN A 230 12.64 -7.54 15.91
C ASN A 230 11.24 -7.34 15.31
N ARG A 231 10.29 -6.88 16.13
CA ARG A 231 8.96 -6.45 15.66
C ARG A 231 9.12 -5.24 14.74
N THR A 232 8.52 -5.31 13.57
CA THR A 232 8.54 -4.26 12.53
C THR A 232 7.19 -3.56 12.45
N ASN A 233 7.19 -2.36 11.86
CA ASN A 233 6.02 -1.52 11.64
C ASN A 233 5.47 -1.69 10.21
N SER A 234 6.37 -1.64 9.23
CA SER A 234 6.02 -1.66 7.81
C SER A 234 7.20 -2.13 6.96
N LEU A 235 6.87 -2.55 5.74
CA LEU A 235 7.79 -2.68 4.62
C LEU A 235 7.53 -1.54 3.63
N TRP A 236 8.57 -0.93 3.11
CA TRP A 236 8.51 0.09 2.09
C TRP A 236 9.26 -0.36 0.84
N LEU A 237 8.65 -0.18 -0.31
CA LEU A 237 9.11 -0.69 -1.61
C LEU A 237 9.25 0.47 -2.58
N GLU A 238 10.41 0.56 -3.24
CA GLU A 238 10.66 1.57 -4.27
C GLU A 238 11.34 0.97 -5.49
N SER A 239 11.07 1.55 -6.66
CA SER A 239 11.75 1.26 -7.93
C SER A 239 12.02 2.58 -8.63
N LYS A 240 13.29 2.91 -8.90
CA LYS A 240 13.71 4.15 -9.59
C LYS A 240 14.97 3.90 -10.42
N GLY A 241 15.57 4.96 -10.98
CA GLY A 241 16.81 4.88 -11.76
C GLY A 241 18.04 4.32 -11.01
N TRP A 242 17.93 4.00 -9.72
CA TRP A 242 18.97 3.31 -8.92
C TRP A 242 18.68 1.81 -8.72
N GLY A 243 17.64 1.29 -9.38
CA GLY A 243 17.17 -0.09 -9.22
C GLY A 243 16.02 -0.24 -8.24
N GLU A 244 15.88 -1.46 -7.73
CA GLU A 244 14.83 -1.86 -6.80
C GLU A 244 15.29 -1.64 -5.35
N GLU A 245 14.37 -1.33 -4.44
CA GLU A 245 14.64 -1.20 -3.01
C GLU A 245 13.61 -1.89 -2.14
N VAL A 246 14.08 -2.65 -1.14
CA VAL A 246 13.27 -3.11 -0.02
C VAL A 246 13.73 -2.44 1.27
N ARG A 247 12.85 -1.72 1.95
CA ARG A 247 13.13 -1.01 3.21
C ARG A 247 12.23 -1.50 4.34
N ILE A 248 12.82 -2.08 5.36
CA ILE A 248 12.11 -2.55 6.54
C ILE A 248 12.12 -1.43 7.59
N GLU A 249 10.93 -1.04 8.05
CA GLU A 249 10.70 0.04 8.99
C GLU A 249 10.30 -0.54 10.36
N PHE A 250 10.96 -0.08 11.42
CA PHE A 250 10.73 -0.49 12.80
C PHE A 250 9.97 0.60 13.57
N PRO A 251 9.20 0.22 14.61
CA PRO A 251 8.44 1.18 15.40
C PRO A 251 9.31 2.29 16.02
N ALA A 252 8.70 3.45 16.26
CA ALA A 252 9.30 4.53 17.03
C ALA A 252 9.63 4.10 18.46
N VAL A 253 10.73 4.62 19.01
CA VAL A 253 11.25 4.22 20.32
C VAL A 253 11.79 5.41 21.11
N ARG A 254 11.83 5.25 22.43
CA ARG A 254 12.49 6.16 23.36
C ARG A 254 13.59 5.40 24.10
N ILE A 255 14.79 5.98 24.15
CA ILE A 255 15.94 5.37 24.82
C ILE A 255 16.30 6.22 26.03
N ARG A 256 16.11 5.68 27.24
CA ARG A 256 16.51 6.32 28.50
C ARG A 256 18.04 6.37 28.67
N PRO A 257 18.58 7.31 29.47
CA PRO A 257 20.00 7.35 29.81
C PRO A 257 20.57 5.98 30.25
N GLY A 258 21.72 5.61 29.71
CA GLY A 258 22.40 4.34 29.99
C GLY A 258 21.73 3.10 29.38
N ARG A 259 20.59 3.23 28.71
CA ARG A 259 19.90 2.12 28.04
C ARG A 259 20.32 2.01 26.58
N LYS A 260 20.09 0.81 26.02
CA LYS A 260 20.34 0.50 24.62
C LYS A 260 19.14 -0.15 23.97
N ILE A 261 19.01 0.04 22.66
CA ILE A 261 18.15 -0.77 21.80
C ILE A 261 19.02 -1.55 20.81
N VAL A 262 18.58 -2.75 20.45
CA VAL A 262 19.30 -3.64 19.54
C VAL A 262 18.34 -4.08 18.44
N TYR A 263 18.69 -3.76 17.19
CA TYR A 263 18.04 -4.28 16.00
C TYR A 263 18.88 -5.42 15.44
N ARG A 264 18.26 -6.58 15.22
CA ARG A 264 18.90 -7.76 14.66
C ARG A 264 18.26 -8.14 13.35
N TYR A 265 19.07 -8.40 12.36
CA TYR A 265 18.61 -8.89 11.07
C TYR A 265 19.68 -9.74 10.40
N ARG A 266 19.21 -10.67 9.56
CA ARG A 266 20.06 -11.48 8.69
C ARG A 266 19.98 -10.96 7.28
N VAL A 267 21.10 -10.94 6.59
CA VAL A 267 21.19 -10.54 5.17
C VAL A 267 21.75 -11.72 4.39
N PHE A 268 20.96 -12.26 3.47
CA PHE A 268 21.39 -13.30 2.54
C PHE A 268 21.70 -12.65 1.20
N GLY A 269 22.82 -13.04 0.58
CA GLY A 269 23.18 -12.67 -0.78
C GLY A 269 23.89 -13.84 -1.47
N GLY A 270 23.16 -14.55 -2.32
CA GLY A 270 23.64 -15.79 -2.93
C GLY A 270 22.73 -16.34 -4.01
N PRO A 271 22.95 -17.62 -4.43
CA PRO A 271 22.14 -18.28 -5.44
C PRO A 271 20.66 -18.34 -5.07
N LEU A 272 19.79 -18.25 -6.08
CA LEU A 272 18.33 -18.42 -5.97
C LEU A 272 17.95 -19.91 -5.79
N ILE A 273 18.50 -20.55 -4.74
CA ILE A 273 18.30 -21.97 -4.45
C ILE A 273 17.51 -22.10 -3.15
N ARG A 274 16.36 -22.78 -3.24
CA ARG A 274 15.38 -22.87 -2.15
C ARG A 274 15.96 -23.41 -0.84
N ASP A 275 16.82 -24.42 -0.90
CA ASP A 275 17.37 -25.03 0.32
C ASP A 275 18.32 -24.07 1.05
N LEU A 276 19.12 -23.29 0.30
CA LEU A 276 19.97 -22.23 0.85
C LEU A 276 19.13 -21.07 1.43
N LEU A 277 18.03 -20.74 0.78
CA LEU A 277 17.09 -19.72 1.27
C LEU A 277 16.38 -20.18 2.55
N HIS A 278 15.96 -21.44 2.64
CA HIS A 278 15.39 -22.01 3.87
C HIS A 278 16.41 -22.06 5.00
N GLU A 279 17.65 -22.48 4.70
CA GLU A 279 18.76 -22.45 5.67
C GLU A 279 18.99 -21.04 6.22
N ALA A 280 18.89 -20.02 5.37
CA ALA A 280 18.98 -18.62 5.79
C ALA A 280 17.76 -18.16 6.61
N GLY A 281 16.60 -18.80 6.45
CA GLY A 281 15.36 -18.50 7.19
C GLY A 281 14.23 -17.90 6.35
N PHE A 282 14.36 -17.87 5.02
CA PHE A 282 13.26 -17.49 4.12
C PHE A 282 12.22 -18.61 4.07
N THR A 283 11.21 -18.50 4.92
CA THR A 283 10.12 -19.48 5.02
C THR A 283 8.91 -19.08 4.18
N ASN A 284 8.03 -20.05 3.91
CA ASN A 284 6.80 -19.91 3.10
C ASN A 284 7.04 -19.47 1.66
N LEU A 285 8.24 -19.69 1.12
CA LEU A 285 8.52 -19.50 -0.31
C LEU A 285 7.69 -20.49 -1.15
N PRO A 286 7.09 -20.03 -2.27
CA PRO A 286 6.40 -20.91 -3.20
C PRO A 286 7.37 -21.99 -3.70
N PRO A 287 6.89 -23.22 -3.95
CA PRO A 287 7.75 -24.32 -4.37
C PRO A 287 8.51 -24.09 -5.69
N ASP A 288 8.01 -23.24 -6.59
CA ASP A 288 8.76 -22.68 -7.73
C ASP A 288 8.63 -21.15 -7.76
N LEU A 289 9.74 -20.44 -7.50
CA LEU A 289 9.80 -18.97 -7.48
C LEU A 289 9.64 -18.35 -8.88
N SER A 290 9.77 -19.14 -9.95
CA SER A 290 9.63 -18.72 -11.35
C SER A 290 8.21 -18.85 -11.90
N LEU A 291 7.30 -19.53 -11.21
CA LEU A 291 5.93 -19.76 -11.69
C LEU A 291 4.98 -18.67 -11.19
N ARG A 292 4.18 -18.08 -12.07
CA ARG A 292 3.15 -17.09 -11.75
C ARG A 292 1.80 -17.59 -12.27
N LEU A 293 0.76 -17.36 -11.47
CA LEU A 293 -0.60 -17.67 -11.84
C LEU A 293 -1.45 -16.41 -11.68
N ARG A 294 -2.22 -16.06 -12.71
CA ARG A 294 -3.23 -15.00 -12.66
C ARG A 294 -4.57 -15.56 -13.11
N ILE A 295 -5.64 -15.16 -12.43
CA ILE A 295 -7.01 -15.60 -12.72
C ILE A 295 -7.81 -14.41 -13.19
N ARG A 296 -8.50 -14.55 -14.31
CA ARG A 296 -9.52 -13.62 -14.80
C ARG A 296 -10.86 -14.30 -14.84
N TYR A 297 -11.90 -13.49 -14.76
CA TYR A 297 -13.29 -13.91 -14.75
C TYR A 297 -14.00 -13.11 -15.82
N ASP A 298 -15.00 -13.69 -16.46
CA ASP A 298 -15.87 -12.97 -17.39
C ASP A 298 -16.87 -12.07 -16.68
N LYS A 299 -17.22 -12.38 -15.42
CA LYS A 299 -18.10 -11.56 -14.56
C LYS A 299 -17.60 -11.47 -13.13
N TYR A 300 -18.06 -10.43 -12.43
CA TYR A 300 -17.76 -10.24 -11.01
C TYR A 300 -18.63 -11.09 -10.08
N ALA A 301 -19.89 -11.33 -10.44
CA ALA A 301 -20.80 -12.24 -9.74
C ALA A 301 -21.81 -12.86 -10.71
N TYR A 302 -22.33 -14.03 -10.33
CA TYR A 302 -23.12 -14.91 -11.21
C TYR A 302 -24.47 -15.23 -10.59
N ARG A 303 -25.44 -15.60 -11.42
CA ARG A 303 -26.71 -16.20 -11.01
C ARG A 303 -26.53 -17.70 -10.80
N ALA A 304 -27.41 -18.28 -9.99
CA ALA A 304 -27.43 -19.72 -9.74
C ALA A 304 -27.61 -20.50 -11.06
N GLY A 305 -26.69 -21.42 -11.37
CA GLY A 305 -26.73 -22.23 -12.59
C GLY A 305 -26.23 -21.52 -13.85
N GLU A 306 -25.78 -20.28 -13.75
CA GLU A 306 -25.14 -19.55 -14.85
C GLU A 306 -23.76 -20.12 -15.17
N GLU A 307 -23.33 -20.02 -16.42
CA GLU A 307 -21.97 -20.35 -16.80
C GLU A 307 -20.99 -19.29 -16.28
N ALA A 308 -19.92 -19.74 -15.64
CA ALA A 308 -18.83 -18.90 -15.15
C ALA A 308 -17.55 -19.26 -15.92
N ASN A 309 -17.02 -18.29 -16.68
CA ASN A 309 -15.84 -18.51 -17.50
C ASN A 309 -14.62 -17.88 -16.81
N LEU A 310 -13.66 -18.73 -16.46
CA LEU A 310 -12.42 -18.33 -15.83
C LEU A 310 -11.27 -18.53 -16.82
N SER A 311 -10.40 -17.53 -16.96
CA SER A 311 -9.15 -17.65 -17.71
C SER A 311 -7.99 -17.62 -16.74
N ILE A 312 -7.27 -18.73 -16.66
CA ILE A 312 -6.05 -18.86 -15.85
C ILE A 312 -4.86 -18.65 -16.77
N SER A 313 -4.10 -17.60 -16.50
CA SER A 313 -2.76 -17.40 -17.06
C SER A 313 -1.74 -18.06 -16.15
N LEU A 314 -1.02 -19.04 -16.68
CA LEU A 314 0.08 -19.70 -16.02
C LEU A 314 1.37 -19.35 -16.76
N ARG A 315 2.19 -18.50 -16.13
CA ARG A 315 3.41 -17.97 -16.73
C ARG A 315 4.64 -18.51 -16.02
N LYS A 316 5.57 -19.04 -16.81
CA LYS A 316 6.90 -19.41 -16.33
C LYS A 316 7.89 -18.31 -16.65
N LEU A 317 8.51 -17.75 -15.63
CA LEU A 317 9.39 -16.59 -15.81
C LEU A 317 10.81 -16.98 -16.24
N ALA A 318 11.31 -18.18 -15.91
CA ALA A 318 12.67 -18.65 -16.19
C ALA A 318 12.84 -20.16 -15.90
N GLY A 319 14.07 -20.68 -16.03
CA GLY A 319 14.48 -22.03 -15.61
C GLY A 319 14.44 -23.09 -16.73
N LYS A 320 14.36 -24.38 -16.38
CA LYS A 320 14.15 -25.47 -17.37
C LYS A 320 12.66 -25.72 -17.59
N SER A 321 12.29 -26.13 -18.82
CA SER A 321 10.93 -26.57 -19.15
C SER A 321 10.52 -27.79 -18.32
N TYR A 322 9.24 -27.89 -17.96
CA TYR A 322 8.69 -29.10 -17.34
C TYR A 322 7.19 -29.23 -17.60
N SER A 323 6.69 -30.46 -17.52
CA SER A 323 5.25 -30.74 -17.57
C SER A 323 4.59 -30.40 -16.25
N VAL A 324 3.44 -29.74 -16.33
CA VAL A 324 2.58 -29.38 -15.21
C VAL A 324 1.24 -30.08 -15.30
N ASN A 325 0.71 -30.47 -14.14
CA ASN A 325 -0.67 -30.88 -13.96
C ASN A 325 -1.36 -29.85 -13.06
N MET A 326 -2.40 -29.19 -13.57
CA MET A 326 -3.21 -28.27 -12.78
C MET A 326 -4.52 -28.94 -12.40
N LEU A 327 -4.90 -28.83 -11.12
CA LEU A 327 -6.18 -29.26 -10.59
C LEU A 327 -6.94 -28.04 -10.06
N LEU A 328 -8.21 -27.89 -10.43
CA LEU A 328 -9.12 -26.98 -9.76
C LEU A 328 -9.99 -27.79 -8.81
N VAL A 329 -9.95 -27.45 -7.52
CA VAL A 329 -10.63 -28.20 -6.45
C VAL A 329 -11.67 -27.30 -5.82
N GLU A 330 -12.90 -27.80 -5.64
CA GLU A 330 -13.92 -27.13 -4.85
C GLU A 330 -13.66 -27.38 -3.36
N ASP A 331 -13.41 -26.31 -2.59
CA ASP A 331 -12.89 -26.42 -1.22
C ASP A 331 -13.85 -27.15 -0.27
N ARG A 332 -15.17 -26.98 -0.48
CA ARG A 332 -16.18 -27.53 0.42
C ARG A 332 -16.33 -29.04 0.30
N SER A 333 -16.25 -29.57 -0.92
CA SER A 333 -16.44 -31.00 -1.21
C SER A 333 -15.12 -31.76 -1.36
N GLY A 334 -14.02 -31.04 -1.61
CA GLY A 334 -12.74 -31.63 -2.00
C GLY A 334 -12.75 -32.20 -3.44
N ARG A 335 -13.84 -32.02 -4.19
CA ARG A 335 -13.99 -32.55 -5.55
C ARG A 335 -13.07 -31.80 -6.50
N ILE A 336 -12.31 -32.54 -7.31
CA ILE A 336 -11.62 -31.98 -8.47
C ILE A 336 -12.68 -31.67 -9.52
N VAL A 337 -12.89 -30.39 -9.80
CA VAL A 337 -13.87 -29.95 -10.79
C VAL A 337 -13.28 -29.93 -12.20
N GLU A 338 -11.98 -29.66 -12.31
CA GLU A 338 -11.27 -29.62 -13.60
C GLU A 338 -9.82 -30.05 -13.46
N LYS A 339 -9.27 -30.59 -14.55
CA LYS A 339 -7.86 -31.03 -14.63
C LYS A 339 -7.26 -30.67 -15.98
N PHE A 340 -6.05 -30.12 -15.94
CA PHE A 340 -5.28 -29.77 -17.12
C PHE A 340 -3.86 -30.30 -17.02
N SER A 341 -3.28 -30.65 -18.16
CA SER A 341 -1.90 -31.08 -18.27
C SER A 341 -1.24 -30.31 -19.41
N GLU A 342 -0.17 -29.60 -19.12
CA GLU A 342 0.53 -28.75 -20.08
C GLU A 342 2.04 -28.89 -19.93
N THR A 343 2.79 -28.50 -20.95
CA THR A 343 4.24 -28.28 -20.82
C THR A 343 4.50 -26.79 -20.81
N LEU A 344 5.27 -26.33 -19.81
CA LEU A 344 5.64 -24.93 -19.67
C LEU A 344 7.11 -24.73 -20.02
N HIS A 345 7.35 -23.87 -21.00
CA HIS A 345 8.68 -23.40 -21.38
C HIS A 345 9.04 -22.10 -20.65
N PRO A 346 10.33 -21.78 -20.50
CA PRO A 346 10.77 -20.51 -19.92
C PRO A 346 10.26 -19.31 -20.71
N HIS A 347 9.84 -18.27 -20.01
CA HIS A 347 9.20 -17.06 -20.55
C HIS A 347 7.85 -17.28 -21.26
N GLU A 348 7.33 -18.51 -21.26
CA GLU A 348 6.03 -18.83 -21.84
C GLU A 348 4.89 -18.49 -20.88
N GLU A 349 3.77 -18.05 -21.45
CA GLU A 349 2.48 -17.91 -20.78
C GLU A 349 1.47 -18.86 -21.43
N LYS A 350 0.91 -19.78 -20.65
CA LYS A 350 -0.21 -20.63 -21.08
C LYS A 350 -1.51 -20.05 -20.55
N LEU A 351 -2.47 -19.86 -21.44
CA LEU A 351 -3.84 -19.48 -21.09
C LEU A 351 -4.71 -20.73 -21.07
N ILE A 352 -5.30 -21.00 -19.91
CA ILE A 352 -6.20 -22.12 -19.67
C ILE A 352 -7.59 -21.55 -19.39
N ASN A 353 -8.54 -21.83 -20.28
CA ASN A 353 -9.93 -21.40 -20.10
C ASN A 353 -10.72 -22.52 -19.43
N ILE A 354 -11.49 -22.14 -18.42
CA ILE A 354 -12.31 -23.04 -17.62
C ILE A 354 -13.74 -22.54 -17.67
N GLN A 355 -14.66 -23.43 -18.01
CA GLN A 355 -16.09 -23.18 -17.93
C GLN A 355 -16.67 -23.96 -16.75
N LEU A 356 -17.25 -23.25 -15.78
CA LEU A 356 -17.91 -23.85 -14.63
C LEU A 356 -19.40 -23.50 -14.66
N ILE A 357 -20.21 -24.32 -14.00
CA ILE A 357 -21.59 -23.95 -13.68
C ILE A 357 -21.61 -23.36 -12.28
N ALA A 358 -22.04 -22.09 -12.18
CA ALA A 358 -22.18 -21.38 -10.92
C ALA A 358 -23.08 -22.17 -9.96
N PRO A 359 -22.64 -22.44 -8.71
CA PRO A 359 -23.38 -23.30 -7.80
C PRO A 359 -24.82 -22.81 -7.54
N ARG A 360 -25.76 -23.75 -7.34
CA ARG A 360 -27.18 -23.40 -7.12
C ARG A 360 -27.45 -22.62 -5.84
N ARG A 361 -26.59 -22.78 -4.84
CA ARG A 361 -26.72 -22.11 -3.54
C ARG A 361 -26.14 -20.70 -3.65
N GLU A 362 -26.90 -19.71 -3.21
CA GLU A 362 -26.42 -18.33 -3.10
C GLU A 362 -25.26 -18.22 -2.09
N GLY A 363 -24.27 -17.37 -2.38
CA GLY A 363 -23.13 -17.10 -1.52
C GLY A 363 -21.79 -17.22 -2.23
N VAL A 364 -20.72 -17.18 -1.44
CA VAL A 364 -19.34 -17.33 -1.91
C VAL A 364 -18.95 -18.80 -1.92
N HIS A 365 -18.47 -19.27 -3.06
CA HIS A 365 -17.96 -20.63 -3.25
C HIS A 365 -16.47 -20.56 -3.52
N ASN A 366 -15.69 -21.18 -2.64
CA ASN A 366 -14.23 -21.14 -2.70
C ASN A 366 -13.69 -22.36 -3.47
N TYR A 367 -12.66 -22.11 -4.25
CA TYR A 367 -11.93 -23.11 -5.00
C TYR A 367 -10.43 -22.90 -4.79
N THR A 368 -9.68 -23.98 -4.91
CA THR A 368 -8.22 -23.96 -4.84
C THR A 368 -7.66 -24.53 -6.14
N ILE A 369 -6.81 -23.75 -6.80
CA ILE A 369 -6.02 -24.20 -7.94
C ILE A 369 -4.70 -24.75 -7.42
N LYS A 370 -4.38 -25.99 -7.76
CA LYS A 370 -3.13 -26.66 -7.40
C LYS A 370 -2.38 -27.05 -8.66
N VAL A 371 -1.15 -26.56 -8.82
CA VAL A 371 -0.28 -26.87 -9.95
C VAL A 371 0.83 -27.79 -9.47
N PHE A 372 1.03 -28.92 -10.15
CA PHE A 372 2.01 -29.95 -9.81
C PHE A 372 2.97 -30.18 -10.98
N SER A 373 4.18 -30.67 -10.71
CA SER A 373 5.00 -31.38 -11.69
C SER A 373 5.41 -32.73 -11.11
N GLY A 374 5.04 -33.81 -11.81
CA GLY A 374 5.07 -35.16 -11.23
C GLY A 374 4.22 -35.21 -9.94
N ARG A 375 4.85 -35.59 -8.82
CA ARG A 375 4.23 -35.61 -7.48
C ARG A 375 4.44 -34.34 -6.65
N ARG A 376 5.22 -33.38 -7.15
CA ARG A 376 5.59 -32.16 -6.42
C ARG A 376 4.57 -31.06 -6.68
N LEU A 377 3.99 -30.50 -5.63
CA LEU A 377 3.20 -29.26 -5.71
C LEU A 377 4.14 -28.08 -6.01
N LEU A 378 3.83 -27.32 -7.06
CA LEU A 378 4.59 -26.16 -7.53
C LEU A 378 3.99 -24.83 -7.06
N LEU A 379 2.66 -24.72 -7.13
CA LEU A 379 1.92 -23.51 -6.79
C LEU A 379 0.51 -23.89 -6.31
N GLU A 380 0.01 -23.16 -5.33
CA GLU A 380 -1.37 -23.25 -4.86
C GLU A 380 -1.95 -21.84 -4.77
N GLU A 381 -3.09 -21.60 -5.42
CA GLU A 381 -3.77 -20.30 -5.44
C GLU A 381 -5.25 -20.48 -5.10
N LYS A 382 -5.79 -19.59 -4.27
CA LYS A 382 -7.22 -19.62 -3.89
C LYS A 382 -8.02 -18.66 -4.75
N THR A 383 -9.22 -19.10 -5.11
CA THR A 383 -10.13 -18.37 -5.98
C THR A 383 -11.57 -18.56 -5.50
N ARG A 384 -12.49 -17.71 -5.94
CA ARG A 384 -13.89 -17.78 -5.48
C ARG A 384 -14.88 -17.28 -6.51
N ILE A 385 -16.06 -17.89 -6.50
CA ILE A 385 -17.21 -17.48 -7.31
C ILE A 385 -18.29 -16.95 -6.37
N LEU A 386 -18.72 -15.71 -6.60
CA LEU A 386 -19.85 -15.12 -5.90
C LEU A 386 -21.13 -15.42 -6.67
N VAL A 387 -22.07 -16.12 -6.04
CA VAL A 387 -23.41 -16.40 -6.59
C VAL A 387 -24.44 -15.54 -5.86
N VAL A 388 -25.18 -14.72 -6.62
CA VAL A 388 -26.20 -13.81 -6.09
C VAL A 388 -27.58 -14.20 -6.63
N ARG A 389 -28.60 -14.13 -5.76
CA ARG A 389 -30.01 -14.29 -6.16
C ARG A 389 -30.72 -12.92 -6.05
N PRO A 390 -31.04 -12.28 -7.17
CA PRO A 390 -31.87 -11.08 -7.16
C PRO A 390 -33.24 -11.33 -6.50
N ARG A 391 -33.67 -10.43 -5.61
CA ARG A 391 -34.90 -10.56 -4.81
C ARG A 391 -36.00 -9.56 -5.23
N GLY A 392 -35.90 -8.99 -6.44
CA GLY A 392 -36.81 -7.93 -6.90
C GLY A 392 -36.61 -6.56 -6.22
N ARG A 393 -35.61 -6.45 -5.35
CA ARG A 393 -35.11 -5.21 -4.73
C ARG A 393 -33.60 -5.16 -4.91
N ARG A 394 -33.05 -3.94 -4.88
CA ARG A 394 -31.63 -3.69 -5.08
C ARG A 394 -31.07 -2.96 -3.87
N LEU A 395 -29.86 -3.37 -3.48
CA LEU A 395 -29.03 -2.63 -2.56
C LEU A 395 -28.79 -1.24 -3.15
N ARG A 396 -29.12 -0.20 -2.39
CA ARG A 396 -28.95 1.18 -2.81
C ARG A 396 -27.56 1.64 -2.38
N LEU A 397 -26.74 2.06 -3.34
CA LEU A 397 -25.35 2.43 -3.11
C LEU A 397 -25.17 3.93 -3.37
N VAL A 398 -24.74 4.65 -2.33
CA VAL A 398 -24.42 6.08 -2.40
C VAL A 398 -22.91 6.24 -2.35
N LEU A 399 -22.32 6.72 -3.45
CA LEU A 399 -20.90 6.99 -3.55
C LEU A 399 -20.66 8.49 -3.35
N VAL A 400 -19.86 8.86 -2.34
CA VAL A 400 -19.52 10.26 -2.04
C VAL A 400 -18.01 10.45 -2.08
N TRP A 401 -17.55 11.26 -3.02
CA TRP A 401 -16.12 11.57 -3.18
C TRP A 401 -15.83 13.00 -2.70
N HIS A 402 -14.93 13.13 -1.74
CA HIS A 402 -14.45 14.42 -1.26
C HIS A 402 -13.17 14.83 -2.00
N LEU A 403 -13.25 15.87 -2.82
CA LEU A 403 -12.13 16.41 -3.58
C LEU A 403 -11.68 17.74 -2.94
N HIS A 404 -10.51 17.73 -2.30
CA HIS A 404 -10.03 18.88 -1.55
C HIS A 404 -8.52 19.07 -1.68
N GLN A 405 -8.11 20.34 -1.71
CA GLN A 405 -6.77 20.82 -1.39
C GLN A 405 -6.92 22.11 -0.58
N PRO A 406 -6.00 22.42 0.34
CA PRO A 406 -5.99 23.70 1.03
C PRO A 406 -5.71 24.85 0.05
N ILE A 407 -5.93 26.08 0.50
CA ILE A 407 -5.59 27.27 -0.28
C ILE A 407 -4.06 27.39 -0.41
N TYR A 408 -3.56 27.36 -1.64
CA TYR A 408 -2.15 27.58 -1.97
C TYR A 408 -1.93 28.90 -2.70
N LEU A 409 -2.99 29.66 -2.98
CA LEU A 409 -2.84 31.03 -3.47
C LEU A 409 -2.57 31.98 -2.29
N ASN A 410 -1.44 32.66 -2.36
CA ASN A 410 -1.10 33.72 -1.41
C ASN A 410 -1.86 35.02 -1.72
N SER A 411 -1.70 36.04 -0.86
CA SER A 411 -2.36 37.34 -1.02
C SER A 411 -1.98 38.10 -2.30
N SER A 412 -0.81 37.81 -2.89
CA SER A 412 -0.38 38.37 -4.17
C SER A 412 -1.01 37.63 -5.37
N GLY A 413 -1.72 36.54 -5.11
CA GLY A 413 -2.31 35.67 -6.11
C GLY A 413 -1.31 34.73 -6.77
N GLU A 414 -0.16 34.47 -6.15
CA GLU A 414 0.82 33.48 -6.61
C GLU A 414 0.57 32.14 -5.92
N PHE A 415 0.87 31.05 -6.63
CA PHE A 415 0.73 29.70 -6.08
C PHE A 415 1.98 29.31 -5.30
N GLU A 416 1.82 29.04 -4.01
CA GLU A 416 2.85 28.43 -3.16
C GLU A 416 3.01 26.93 -3.45
N SER A 417 1.98 26.30 -4.02
CA SER A 417 2.02 24.93 -4.51
C SER A 417 1.10 24.75 -5.71
N LEU A 418 1.56 23.98 -6.70
CA LEU A 418 0.75 23.64 -7.89
C LEU A 418 -0.09 22.36 -7.72
N LYS A 419 -0.15 21.78 -6.50
CA LYS A 419 -0.93 20.57 -6.22
C LYS A 419 -2.38 20.61 -6.73
N PRO A 420 -3.15 21.72 -6.58
CA PRO A 420 -4.50 21.81 -7.13
C PRO A 420 -4.57 21.54 -8.64
N LEU A 421 -3.54 21.96 -9.38
CA LEU A 421 -3.43 21.78 -10.83
C LEU A 421 -2.83 20.42 -11.20
N GLN A 422 -1.86 19.96 -10.40
CA GLN A 422 -1.25 18.65 -10.54
C GLN A 422 -2.30 17.53 -10.40
N HIS A 423 -3.10 17.58 -9.34
CA HIS A 423 -4.13 16.58 -9.07
C HIS A 423 -5.29 16.61 -10.07
N LEU A 424 -5.39 17.67 -10.86
CA LEU A 424 -6.29 17.74 -12.00
C LEU A 424 -5.72 17.04 -13.24
N THR A 425 -4.41 17.16 -13.52
CA THR A 425 -3.86 16.86 -14.85
C THR A 425 -2.70 15.85 -14.90
N SER A 426 -2.04 15.53 -13.79
CA SER A 426 -0.68 15.00 -13.87
C SER A 426 -0.19 14.11 -12.73
N ASP A 427 -1.09 13.43 -12.02
CA ASP A 427 -0.74 12.45 -10.98
C ASP A 427 -0.09 11.18 -11.54
N PHE A 428 -0.62 10.64 -12.64
CA PHE A 428 -0.15 9.37 -13.21
C PHE A 428 -0.43 9.30 -14.72
N GLU A 429 0.18 8.32 -15.38
CA GLU A 429 -0.26 7.91 -16.71
C GLU A 429 -1.59 7.14 -16.58
N TYR A 430 -2.45 7.14 -17.58
CA TYR A 430 -3.70 6.36 -17.70
C TYR A 430 -4.02 6.22 -19.18
N ASP A 431 -4.22 5.00 -19.68
CA ASP A 431 -4.47 4.75 -21.12
C ASP A 431 -3.49 5.48 -22.06
N ARG A 432 -2.20 5.53 -21.68
CA ARG A 432 -1.08 6.20 -22.39
C ARG A 432 -1.12 7.73 -22.40
N GLU A 433 -1.99 8.35 -21.60
CA GLU A 433 -2.03 9.80 -21.40
C GLU A 433 -1.71 10.16 -19.96
N ARG A 434 -1.17 11.36 -19.74
CA ARG A 434 -0.95 11.88 -18.38
C ARG A 434 -2.23 12.54 -17.88
N ILE A 435 -2.70 12.13 -16.70
CA ILE A 435 -3.96 12.58 -16.12
C ILE A 435 -3.81 12.77 -14.60
N GLY A 436 -4.63 13.64 -14.01
CA GLY A 436 -4.78 13.75 -12.56
C GLY A 436 -6.06 13.07 -12.09
N ILE A 437 -6.11 12.71 -10.82
CA ILE A 437 -7.24 11.98 -10.25
C ILE A 437 -8.57 12.71 -10.42
N TYR A 438 -8.59 14.05 -10.39
CA TYR A 438 -9.85 14.79 -10.53
C TYR A 438 -10.45 14.66 -11.94
N LEU A 439 -9.64 14.76 -13.00
CA LEU A 439 -10.12 14.48 -14.36
C LEU A 439 -10.43 12.99 -14.55
N LEU A 440 -9.70 12.09 -13.90
CA LEU A 440 -9.99 10.66 -13.99
C LEU A 440 -11.40 10.34 -13.46
N HIS A 441 -11.85 10.99 -12.38
CA HIS A 441 -13.23 10.86 -11.89
C HIS A 441 -14.27 11.20 -12.96
N LEU A 442 -14.09 12.33 -13.64
CA LEU A 442 -14.96 12.74 -14.74
C LEU A 442 -14.91 11.72 -15.88
N LYS A 443 -13.72 11.36 -16.37
CA LYS A 443 -13.56 10.43 -17.50
C LYS A 443 -14.12 9.04 -17.22
N ALA A 444 -13.98 8.54 -16.00
CA ALA A 444 -14.56 7.27 -15.59
C ALA A 444 -16.09 7.28 -15.67
N LEU A 445 -16.74 8.38 -15.26
CA LEU A 445 -18.20 8.55 -15.37
C LEU A 445 -18.67 8.78 -16.81
N GLU A 446 -17.87 9.47 -17.63
CA GLU A 446 -18.15 9.64 -19.05
C GLU A 446 -18.10 8.31 -19.79
N LYS A 447 -17.08 7.48 -19.50
CA LYS A 447 -16.88 6.16 -20.10
C LYS A 447 -17.91 5.14 -19.61
N VAL A 448 -18.15 5.07 -18.30
CA VAL A 448 -19.10 4.11 -17.72
C VAL A 448 -20.44 4.80 -17.46
N LYS A 449 -21.38 4.63 -18.38
CA LYS A 449 -22.75 5.14 -18.24
C LYS A 449 -23.57 4.31 -17.24
N GLY A 450 -24.53 4.94 -16.57
CA GLY A 450 -25.46 4.24 -15.66
C GLY A 450 -25.03 4.20 -14.18
N VAL A 451 -23.90 4.84 -13.85
CA VAL A 451 -23.50 5.10 -12.46
C VAL A 451 -23.89 6.52 -12.06
N LYS A 452 -24.40 6.66 -10.83
CA LYS A 452 -24.63 7.93 -10.14
C LYS A 452 -23.67 8.09 -8.98
N VAL A 453 -23.17 9.30 -8.76
CA VAL A 453 -22.26 9.64 -7.66
C VAL A 453 -22.59 11.01 -7.07
N THR A 454 -22.07 11.26 -5.88
CA THR A 454 -22.10 12.55 -5.22
C THR A 454 -20.66 13.05 -5.05
N PHE A 455 -20.37 14.29 -5.46
CA PHE A 455 -19.07 14.92 -5.24
C PHE A 455 -19.19 16.07 -4.27
N ASN A 456 -18.30 16.12 -3.27
CA ASN A 456 -17.89 17.41 -2.72
C ASN A 456 -16.68 17.89 -3.50
N VAL A 457 -16.82 18.94 -4.29
CA VAL A 457 -15.67 19.64 -4.88
C VAL A 457 -15.45 20.89 -4.04
N GLN A 458 -14.38 20.91 -3.24
CA GLN A 458 -14.21 21.96 -2.25
C GLN A 458 -14.23 23.37 -2.89
N PRO A 459 -14.98 24.34 -2.34
CA PRO A 459 -15.03 25.69 -2.90
C PRO A 459 -13.65 26.33 -3.11
N CYS A 460 -12.74 26.24 -2.13
CA CYS A 460 -11.39 26.75 -2.30
C CYS A 460 -10.60 26.01 -3.39
N LEU A 461 -10.85 24.73 -3.67
CA LEU A 461 -10.20 24.02 -4.79
C LEU A 461 -10.66 24.61 -6.14
N VAL A 462 -11.98 24.80 -6.30
CA VAL A 462 -12.56 25.38 -7.53
C VAL A 462 -12.12 26.84 -7.70
N TYR A 463 -12.03 27.62 -6.62
CA TYR A 463 -11.51 28.98 -6.64
C TYR A 463 -10.09 29.04 -7.21
N GLN A 464 -9.20 28.14 -6.77
CA GLN A 464 -7.83 28.09 -7.26
C GLN A 464 -7.76 27.73 -8.76
N TRP A 465 -8.60 26.81 -9.22
CA TRP A 465 -8.69 26.49 -10.65
C TRP A 465 -9.13 27.70 -11.48
N LEU A 466 -10.19 28.40 -11.07
CA LEU A 466 -10.65 29.58 -11.80
C LEU A 466 -9.62 30.71 -11.76
N ALA A 467 -8.95 30.93 -10.63
CA ALA A 467 -7.86 31.90 -10.53
C ALA A 467 -6.73 31.60 -11.52
N TYR A 468 -6.37 30.31 -11.69
CA TYR A 468 -5.38 29.90 -12.68
C TYR A 468 -5.89 30.11 -14.12
N SER A 469 -7.09 29.62 -14.43
CA SER A 469 -7.69 29.69 -15.76
C SER A 469 -7.98 31.11 -16.21
N ASN A 470 -8.10 32.08 -15.31
CA ASN A 470 -8.27 33.50 -15.67
C ASN A 470 -6.98 34.12 -16.21
N ARG A 471 -5.81 33.57 -15.85
CA ARG A 471 -4.48 34.11 -16.22
C ARG A 471 -3.77 33.30 -17.30
N HIS A 472 -4.18 32.06 -17.52
CA HIS A 472 -3.51 31.13 -18.43
C HIS A 472 -4.45 30.63 -19.54
N ARG A 473 -3.87 30.19 -20.67
CA ARG A 473 -4.59 29.64 -21.84
C ARG A 473 -3.85 28.43 -22.39
N ASP A 474 -3.61 27.45 -21.53
CA ASP A 474 -2.82 26.24 -21.80
C ASP A 474 -3.66 24.96 -21.65
N ASN A 475 -2.99 23.80 -21.58
CA ASN A 475 -3.63 22.51 -21.36
C ASN A 475 -4.30 22.40 -19.98
N VAL A 476 -3.71 22.99 -18.93
CA VAL A 476 -4.30 22.99 -17.59
C VAL A 476 -5.59 23.81 -17.56
N SER A 477 -5.59 24.98 -18.20
CA SER A 477 -6.80 25.82 -18.32
C SER A 477 -7.92 25.12 -19.10
N ARG A 478 -7.56 24.34 -20.14
CA ARG A 478 -8.52 23.49 -20.87
C ARG A 478 -9.07 22.35 -19.99
N ALA A 479 -8.22 21.68 -19.22
CA ALA A 479 -8.61 20.66 -18.27
C ALA A 479 -9.55 21.20 -17.18
N ILE A 480 -9.33 22.42 -16.71
CA ILE A 480 -10.23 23.09 -15.75
C ILE A 480 -11.62 23.30 -16.38
N ALA A 481 -11.66 23.82 -17.61
CA ALA A 481 -12.92 24.00 -18.31
C ALA A 481 -13.63 22.67 -18.59
N GLU A 482 -12.89 21.62 -18.96
CA GLU A 482 -13.40 20.25 -19.13
C GLU A 482 -14.01 19.74 -17.83
N MET A 483 -13.30 19.84 -16.71
CA MET A 483 -13.78 19.39 -15.41
C MET A 483 -15.07 20.10 -14.98
N ILE A 484 -15.10 21.43 -15.05
CA ILE A 484 -16.26 22.22 -14.62
C ILE A 484 -17.47 21.95 -15.53
N ASN A 485 -17.28 21.96 -16.85
CA ASN A 485 -18.38 21.74 -17.79
C ASN A 485 -18.87 20.28 -17.75
N GLY A 486 -17.98 19.31 -17.60
CA GLY A 486 -18.32 17.90 -17.50
C GLY A 486 -19.15 17.59 -16.24
N LEU A 487 -18.74 18.13 -15.08
CA LEU A 487 -19.54 18.00 -13.85
C LEU A 487 -20.89 18.70 -13.96
N ARG A 488 -20.95 19.88 -14.60
CA ARG A 488 -22.21 20.59 -14.85
C ARG A 488 -23.15 19.74 -15.70
N GLU A 489 -22.66 19.14 -16.78
CA GLU A 489 -23.47 18.32 -17.68
C GLU A 489 -23.96 17.04 -16.99
N LEU A 490 -23.06 16.30 -16.35
CA LEU A 490 -23.43 15.10 -15.59
C LEU A 490 -24.40 15.40 -14.44
N SER A 491 -24.35 16.61 -13.87
CA SER A 491 -25.30 17.04 -12.86
C SER A 491 -26.69 17.30 -13.44
N ARG A 492 -26.77 17.95 -14.60
CA ARG A 492 -28.04 18.12 -15.35
C ARG A 492 -28.66 16.78 -15.76
N GLU A 493 -27.84 15.80 -16.10
CA GLU A 493 -28.28 14.42 -16.39
C GLU A 493 -28.75 13.66 -15.13
N GLY A 494 -28.60 14.22 -13.92
CA GLY A 494 -28.91 13.55 -12.65
C GLY A 494 -27.95 12.42 -12.29
N ARG A 495 -26.77 12.38 -12.92
CA ARG A 495 -25.71 11.40 -12.65
C ARG A 495 -24.72 11.85 -11.59
N VAL A 496 -24.56 13.16 -11.43
CA VAL A 496 -23.72 13.78 -10.41
C VAL A 496 -24.56 14.69 -9.52
N GLN A 497 -24.53 14.44 -8.22
CA GLN A 497 -24.92 15.45 -7.24
C GLN A 497 -23.66 16.20 -6.76
N LEU A 498 -23.76 17.51 -6.65
CA LEU A 498 -22.71 18.34 -6.07
C LEU A 498 -23.07 18.73 -4.64
N LEU A 499 -22.11 18.62 -3.73
CA LEU A 499 -22.15 19.14 -2.37
C LEU A 499 -21.27 20.38 -2.27
N THR A 500 -21.56 21.22 -1.29
CA THR A 500 -20.68 22.31 -0.85
C THR A 500 -20.06 21.99 0.50
N SER A 501 -19.22 22.91 0.97
CA SER A 501 -18.54 22.87 2.26
C SER A 501 -18.21 24.33 2.66
N PRO A 502 -17.87 24.67 3.91
CA PRO A 502 -17.42 26.02 4.21
C PRO A 502 -16.15 26.34 3.40
N ILE A 503 -16.06 27.56 2.87
CA ILE A 503 -15.17 27.89 1.74
C ILE A 503 -13.69 27.47 1.95
N TYR A 504 -13.14 27.60 3.16
CA TYR A 504 -11.75 27.25 3.48
C TYR A 504 -11.56 25.90 4.17
N HIS A 505 -12.61 25.07 4.26
CA HIS A 505 -12.59 23.76 4.92
C HIS A 505 -12.19 23.80 6.43
N PRO A 506 -12.67 24.76 7.24
CA PRO A 506 -12.43 24.75 8.68
C PRO A 506 -13.23 23.64 9.38
N LEU A 507 -12.84 23.28 10.61
CA LEU A 507 -13.55 22.27 11.40
C LEU A 507 -14.77 22.89 12.10
N PRO A 508 -16.01 22.57 11.71
CA PRO A 508 -17.18 23.31 12.15
C PRO A 508 -17.38 23.32 13.67
N THR A 509 -17.31 22.16 14.33
CA THR A 509 -17.48 22.05 15.79
C THR A 509 -16.50 22.92 16.56
N ILE A 510 -15.21 22.93 16.16
CA ILE A 510 -14.18 23.74 16.84
C ILE A 510 -14.47 25.23 16.68
N LEU A 511 -14.90 25.68 15.49
CA LEU A 511 -15.28 27.08 15.29
C LEU A 511 -16.46 27.47 16.17
N ILE A 512 -17.46 26.60 16.31
CA ILE A 512 -18.62 26.83 17.17
C ILE A 512 -18.17 26.96 18.63
N ASP A 513 -17.36 26.03 19.13
CA ASP A 513 -16.83 26.04 20.51
C ASP A 513 -16.01 27.29 20.82
N MET A 514 -15.34 27.85 19.80
CA MET A 514 -14.58 29.10 19.89
C MET A 514 -15.44 30.37 19.78
N GLY A 515 -16.75 30.24 19.62
CA GLY A 515 -17.67 31.37 19.45
C GLY A 515 -17.66 31.98 18.05
N TRP A 516 -17.10 31.29 17.04
CA TRP A 516 -17.03 31.71 15.64
C TRP A 516 -18.15 31.11 14.78
N ARG A 517 -19.31 30.86 15.39
CA ARG A 517 -20.52 30.34 14.73
C ARG A 517 -20.93 31.16 13.50
N ASP A 518 -20.91 32.48 13.61
CA ASP A 518 -21.30 33.37 12.51
C ASP A 518 -20.27 33.39 11.37
N ASP A 519 -18.98 33.20 11.67
CA ASP A 519 -17.94 33.01 10.65
C ASP A 519 -18.17 31.71 9.88
N LEU A 520 -18.37 30.59 10.58
CA LEU A 520 -18.70 29.31 9.96
C LEU A 520 -19.93 29.43 9.04
N LYS A 521 -20.99 30.09 9.51
CA LYS A 521 -22.19 30.36 8.71
C LYS A 521 -21.89 31.20 7.47
N ALA A 522 -21.06 32.23 7.60
CA ALA A 522 -20.62 33.05 6.47
C ALA A 522 -19.82 32.23 5.46
N GLN A 523 -18.87 31.41 5.93
CA GLN A 523 -18.07 30.52 5.09
C GLN A 523 -18.91 29.50 4.32
N ILE A 524 -19.95 28.94 4.95
CA ILE A 524 -20.90 28.04 4.30
C ILE A 524 -21.68 28.78 3.20
N ARG A 525 -22.22 29.98 3.51
CA ARG A 525 -22.94 30.80 2.51
C ARG A 525 -22.05 31.18 1.33
N MET A 526 -20.80 31.55 1.59
CA MET A 526 -19.82 31.86 0.55
C MET A 526 -19.53 30.65 -0.32
N GLY A 527 -19.22 29.50 0.29
CA GLY A 527 -18.95 28.25 -0.44
C GLY A 527 -20.14 27.81 -1.28
N LYS A 528 -21.35 27.84 -0.71
CA LYS A 528 -22.60 27.49 -1.41
C LYS A 528 -22.81 28.39 -2.64
N ARG A 529 -22.89 29.72 -2.44
CA ARG A 529 -23.16 30.68 -3.52
C ARG A 529 -22.13 30.57 -4.64
N PHE A 530 -20.85 30.51 -4.27
CA PHE A 530 -19.76 30.41 -5.24
C PHE A 530 -19.90 29.17 -6.12
N LEU A 531 -20.17 28.00 -5.53
CA LEU A 531 -20.32 26.77 -6.31
C LEU A 531 -21.63 26.76 -7.12
N GLU A 532 -22.74 27.31 -6.60
CA GLU A 532 -24.00 27.44 -7.34
C GLU A 532 -23.81 28.32 -8.59
N GLU A 533 -23.05 29.42 -8.49
CA GLU A 533 -22.69 30.27 -9.63
C GLU A 533 -21.79 29.54 -10.64
N VAL A 534 -20.74 28.87 -10.17
CA VAL A 534 -19.78 28.17 -11.04
C VAL A 534 -20.43 27.00 -11.76
N PHE A 535 -21.21 26.18 -11.08
CA PHE A 535 -21.82 24.99 -11.68
C PHE A 535 -23.18 25.29 -12.30
N ASN A 536 -23.82 26.42 -12.00
CA ASN A 536 -25.18 26.74 -12.43
C ASN A 536 -26.17 25.62 -12.07
N GLN A 537 -26.09 25.16 -10.82
CA GLN A 537 -26.91 24.11 -10.21
C GLN A 537 -27.19 24.50 -8.76
N SER A 538 -28.34 24.09 -8.21
CA SER A 538 -28.63 24.27 -6.79
C SER A 538 -27.85 23.26 -5.95
N ILE A 539 -27.33 23.69 -4.80
CA ILE A 539 -26.53 22.83 -3.92
C ILE A 539 -27.16 22.81 -2.53
N ASP A 540 -27.86 21.70 -2.23
CA ASP A 540 -28.59 21.53 -0.98
C ASP A 540 -27.88 20.62 0.03
N GLY A 541 -26.68 20.12 -0.29
CA GLY A 541 -25.94 19.20 0.58
C GLY A 541 -24.58 19.73 1.04
N LEU A 542 -24.20 19.35 2.27
CA LEU A 542 -22.96 19.77 2.90
C LEU A 542 -22.04 18.56 3.16
N TRP A 543 -20.81 18.64 2.66
CA TRP A 543 -19.70 17.90 3.25
C TRP A 543 -19.17 18.70 4.44
N ILE A 544 -19.42 18.20 5.64
CA ILE A 544 -18.87 18.74 6.87
C ILE A 544 -17.38 18.38 6.89
N PRO A 545 -16.46 19.36 6.93
CA PRO A 545 -15.02 19.10 6.97
C PRO A 545 -14.65 18.08 8.04
N GLU A 546 -13.99 17.00 7.62
CA GLU A 546 -13.58 15.87 8.48
C GLU A 546 -14.73 15.19 9.24
N MET A 547 -15.97 15.42 8.80
CA MET A 547 -17.20 15.08 9.52
C MET A 547 -17.16 15.56 10.98
N ALA A 548 -16.48 16.69 11.25
CA ALA A 548 -16.42 17.34 12.55
C ALA A 548 -17.79 17.95 12.87
N PHE A 549 -18.58 17.20 13.64
CA PHE A 549 -20.01 17.41 13.83
C PHE A 549 -20.39 17.55 15.30
N ASN A 550 -21.33 18.45 15.55
CA ASN A 550 -22.19 18.50 16.74
C ASN A 550 -23.61 18.91 16.27
N LYS A 551 -24.58 18.95 17.19
CA LYS A 551 -25.96 19.28 16.84
C LYS A 551 -26.11 20.72 16.31
N GLU A 552 -25.33 21.68 16.80
CA GLU A 552 -25.40 23.08 16.32
C GLU A 552 -25.05 23.24 14.82
N VAL A 553 -24.24 22.33 14.25
CA VAL A 553 -24.00 22.30 12.80
C VAL A 553 -25.30 22.10 12.01
N VAL A 554 -26.27 21.34 12.55
CA VAL A 554 -27.59 21.11 11.93
C VAL A 554 -28.37 22.42 11.84
N ASP A 555 -28.30 23.26 12.87
CA ASP A 555 -28.99 24.56 12.90
C ASP A 555 -28.39 25.51 11.87
N ILE A 556 -27.07 25.56 11.78
CA ILE A 556 -26.37 26.38 10.77
C ILE A 556 -26.69 25.88 9.36
N MET A 557 -26.78 24.57 9.15
CA MET A 557 -27.21 24.00 7.87
C MET A 557 -28.62 24.47 7.50
N ALA A 558 -29.57 24.38 8.43
CA ALA A 558 -30.94 24.86 8.20
C ALA A 558 -30.98 26.38 7.90
N GLU A 559 -30.26 27.21 8.68
CA GLU A 559 -30.13 28.67 8.47
C GLU A 559 -29.49 29.07 7.13
N THR A 560 -28.80 28.14 6.47
CA THR A 560 -28.13 28.35 5.18
C THR A 560 -28.85 27.64 4.02
N GLY A 561 -30.00 27.01 4.31
CA GLY A 561 -30.84 26.32 3.33
C GLY A 561 -30.24 25.01 2.83
N LEU A 562 -29.31 24.42 3.58
CA LEU A 562 -28.80 23.08 3.34
C LEU A 562 -29.74 22.06 3.99
N LYS A 563 -29.87 20.89 3.38
CA LYS A 563 -30.89 19.89 3.71
C LYS A 563 -30.32 18.50 3.94
N MET A 564 -29.04 18.27 3.66
CA MET A 564 -28.47 16.93 3.80
C MET A 564 -26.96 16.91 4.05
N THR A 565 -26.50 15.85 4.70
CA THR A 565 -25.07 15.58 4.93
C THR A 565 -24.80 14.09 5.08
N ILE A 566 -23.53 13.74 5.24
CA ILE A 566 -23.03 12.40 5.53
C ILE A 566 -22.08 12.44 6.72
N LEU A 567 -22.26 11.49 7.63
CA LEU A 567 -21.46 11.34 8.86
C LEU A 567 -20.81 9.95 8.92
N ASP A 568 -19.84 9.77 9.82
CA ASP A 568 -19.14 8.48 9.96
C ASP A 568 -19.91 7.50 10.87
N GLY A 569 -20.18 6.30 10.35
CA GLY A 569 -20.94 5.31 11.11
C GLY A 569 -20.21 4.78 12.34
N ARG A 570 -18.88 4.65 12.30
CA ARG A 570 -18.08 4.16 13.44
C ARG A 570 -18.06 5.16 14.58
N GLU A 571 -17.97 6.46 14.27
CA GLU A 571 -17.94 7.54 15.25
C GLU A 571 -19.32 7.74 15.90
N PHE A 572 -20.37 7.91 15.10
CA PHE A 572 -21.62 8.47 15.61
C PHE A 572 -22.70 7.45 15.96
N LEU A 573 -22.80 6.29 15.29
CA LEU A 573 -23.95 5.39 15.47
C LEU A 573 -24.11 4.86 16.90
N ARG A 574 -23.03 4.80 17.69
CA ARG A 574 -23.07 4.34 19.09
C ARG A 574 -23.76 5.34 20.02
N SER A 575 -23.77 6.62 19.67
CA SER A 575 -24.42 7.68 20.45
C SER A 575 -25.81 8.04 19.91
N VAL A 576 -26.16 7.58 18.70
CA VAL A 576 -27.46 7.85 18.08
C VAL A 576 -28.61 7.21 18.87
N ARG A 577 -29.65 8.00 19.15
CA ARG A 577 -30.96 7.51 19.60
C ARG A 577 -32.04 7.90 18.60
N LEU A 578 -32.86 6.94 18.22
CA LEU A 578 -33.97 7.15 17.29
C LEU A 578 -35.29 7.36 18.05
N ALA A 579 -36.16 8.24 17.53
CA ALA A 579 -37.50 8.46 18.07
C ALA A 579 -38.33 7.17 18.14
N SER A 580 -38.10 6.24 17.20
CA SER A 580 -38.78 4.94 17.13
C SER A 580 -38.29 3.93 18.18
N GLY A 581 -37.19 4.22 18.89
CA GLY A 581 -36.54 3.29 19.81
C GLY A 581 -35.79 2.13 19.12
N LYS A 582 -35.73 2.09 17.78
CA LYS A 582 -34.95 1.10 17.04
C LYS A 582 -33.45 1.33 17.20
N GLN A 583 -32.67 0.27 17.00
CA GLN A 583 -31.22 0.37 16.94
C GLN A 583 -30.79 1.02 15.62
N PRO A 584 -29.91 2.04 15.65
CA PRO A 584 -29.41 2.68 14.44
C PRO A 584 -28.43 1.77 13.70
N THR A 585 -28.36 1.95 12.40
CA THR A 585 -27.54 1.18 11.45
C THR A 585 -26.93 2.12 10.40
N PRO A 586 -25.75 1.82 9.84
CA PRO A 586 -25.21 2.60 8.72
C PRO A 586 -26.00 2.40 7.41
N TYR A 587 -26.99 1.49 7.40
CA TYR A 587 -27.66 1.03 6.20
C TYR A 587 -29.05 1.66 5.96
N SER A 588 -29.34 2.79 6.60
CA SER A 588 -30.63 3.48 6.50
C SER A 588 -30.45 5.00 6.46
N PRO A 589 -31.39 5.73 5.81
CA PRO A 589 -31.44 7.18 5.87
C PRO A 589 -32.20 7.68 7.10
N TYR A 590 -31.74 8.80 7.65
CA TYR A 590 -32.25 9.42 8.86
C TYR A 590 -32.56 10.90 8.66
N ILE A 591 -33.32 11.46 9.60
CA ILE A 591 -33.60 12.90 9.71
C ILE A 591 -33.08 13.40 11.06
N ILE A 592 -32.43 14.56 11.06
CA ILE A 592 -32.16 15.35 12.27
C ILE A 592 -32.92 16.67 12.12
N HIS A 593 -33.68 17.06 13.14
CA HIS A 593 -34.33 18.37 13.17
C HIS A 593 -33.40 19.41 13.79
N SER A 594 -33.34 20.59 13.17
CA SER A 594 -32.79 21.79 13.79
C SER A 594 -33.71 22.29 14.91
N GLU A 595 -33.21 23.16 15.79
CA GLU A 595 -33.99 23.79 16.86
C GLU A 595 -35.21 24.55 16.32
N ASP A 596 -35.03 25.25 15.18
CA ASP A 596 -36.11 26.00 14.50
C ASP A 596 -37.01 25.12 13.61
N GLY A 597 -36.88 23.79 13.67
CA GLY A 597 -37.76 22.84 12.96
C GLY A 597 -37.39 22.55 11.50
N GLY A 598 -36.22 22.99 11.03
CA GLY A 598 -35.65 22.56 9.74
C GLY A 598 -35.26 21.08 9.77
N GLU A 599 -35.31 20.41 8.61
CA GLU A 599 -35.02 18.97 8.50
C GLU A 599 -33.74 18.73 7.70
N ILE A 600 -32.77 18.03 8.31
CA ILE A 600 -31.53 17.61 7.66
C ILE A 600 -31.53 16.10 7.47
N GLY A 601 -31.51 15.64 6.23
CA GLY A 601 -31.31 14.25 5.85
C GLY A 601 -29.87 13.79 6.09
N VAL A 602 -29.69 12.66 6.77
CA VAL A 602 -28.37 12.14 7.14
C VAL A 602 -28.22 10.69 6.71
N LEU A 603 -27.08 10.41 6.07
CA LEU A 603 -26.55 9.06 5.93
C LEU A 603 -25.33 8.88 6.84
N PHE A 604 -25.11 7.65 7.29
CA PHE A 604 -23.85 7.27 7.90
C PHE A 604 -23.05 6.42 6.91
N ARG A 605 -21.82 6.82 6.60
CA ARG A 605 -20.94 5.96 5.78
C ARG A 605 -20.65 4.65 6.49
N ASP A 606 -20.63 3.55 5.74
CA ASP A 606 -20.03 2.31 6.23
C ASP A 606 -18.52 2.54 6.28
N SER A 607 -18.02 2.88 7.47
CA SER A 607 -16.61 3.22 7.68
C SER A 607 -15.70 2.08 7.26
N ARG A 608 -16.12 0.81 7.45
CA ARG A 608 -15.28 -0.34 7.13
C ARG A 608 -15.15 -0.53 5.61
N ILE A 609 -16.24 -0.42 4.85
CA ILE A 609 -16.21 -0.54 3.39
C ILE A 609 -15.51 0.69 2.78
N SER A 610 -15.76 1.88 3.33
CA SER A 610 -15.10 3.12 2.89
C SER A 610 -13.58 3.05 3.12
N ASP A 611 -13.14 2.64 4.31
CA ASP A 611 -11.72 2.48 4.65
C ASP A 611 -11.05 1.36 3.85
N MET A 612 -11.79 0.32 3.48
CA MET A 612 -11.27 -0.75 2.62
C MET A 612 -10.86 -0.18 1.26
N ILE A 613 -11.70 0.65 0.63
CA ILE A 613 -11.35 1.33 -0.62
C ILE A 613 -10.22 2.33 -0.35
N GLY A 614 -10.33 3.10 0.73
CA GLY A 614 -9.41 4.18 1.08
C GLY A 614 -7.96 3.74 1.32
N PHE A 615 -7.77 2.60 1.98
CA PHE A 615 -6.46 2.20 2.51
C PHE A 615 -6.01 0.80 2.12
N GLN A 616 -6.94 -0.14 1.89
CA GLN A 616 -6.56 -1.53 1.56
C GLN A 616 -6.45 -1.70 0.04
N SER A 617 -7.51 -1.34 -0.68
CA SER A 617 -7.56 -1.42 -2.14
C SER A 617 -6.63 -0.41 -2.82
N SER A 618 -6.23 0.67 -2.13
CA SER A 618 -5.18 1.57 -2.61
C SER A 618 -3.84 0.85 -2.83
N SER A 619 -3.56 -0.23 -2.08
CA SER A 619 -2.34 -1.03 -2.26
C SER A 619 -2.49 -2.15 -3.31
N THR A 620 -3.55 -2.14 -4.12
CA THR A 620 -3.88 -3.27 -5.00
C THR A 620 -2.91 -3.43 -6.17
N THR A 621 -2.49 -4.64 -6.50
CA THR A 621 -1.83 -4.95 -7.78
C THR A 621 -2.78 -5.59 -8.79
N ASP A 622 -4.03 -5.81 -8.38
CA ASP A 622 -5.11 -6.40 -9.18
C ASP A 622 -6.44 -5.69 -8.86
N PRO A 623 -6.77 -4.61 -9.57
CA PRO A 623 -7.98 -3.82 -9.33
C PRO A 623 -9.26 -4.65 -9.38
N GLU A 624 -9.36 -5.63 -10.29
CA GLU A 624 -10.54 -6.49 -10.38
C GLU A 624 -10.72 -7.36 -9.14
N LYS A 625 -9.61 -7.84 -8.55
CA LYS A 625 -9.67 -8.59 -7.29
C LYS A 625 -10.21 -7.72 -6.15
N SER A 626 -9.77 -6.46 -6.08
CA SER A 626 -10.29 -5.49 -5.09
C SER A 626 -11.78 -5.21 -5.30
N VAL A 627 -12.25 -5.12 -6.55
CA VAL A 627 -13.68 -4.97 -6.86
C VAL A 627 -14.48 -6.22 -6.46
N ARG A 628 -13.95 -7.43 -6.68
CA ARG A 628 -14.59 -8.67 -6.20
C ARG A 628 -14.68 -8.72 -4.67
N GLU A 629 -13.67 -8.20 -3.96
CA GLU A 629 -13.71 -8.03 -2.50
C GLU A 629 -14.79 -7.05 -2.07
N LEU A 630 -14.87 -5.90 -2.74
CA LEU A 630 -15.93 -4.91 -2.50
C LEU A 630 -17.33 -5.48 -2.71
N LEU A 631 -17.57 -6.15 -3.84
CA LEU A 631 -18.86 -6.76 -4.12
C LEU A 631 -19.22 -7.86 -3.14
N HIS A 632 -18.24 -8.61 -2.64
CA HIS A 632 -18.47 -9.57 -1.57
C HIS A 632 -18.93 -8.88 -0.27
N GLU A 633 -18.33 -7.75 0.11
CA GLU A 633 -18.77 -6.99 1.28
C GLU A 633 -20.18 -6.39 1.09
N LEU A 634 -20.48 -5.84 -0.09
CA LEU A 634 -21.83 -5.37 -0.42
C LEU A 634 -22.85 -6.51 -0.46
N PHE A 635 -22.47 -7.69 -0.94
CA PHE A 635 -23.34 -8.86 -0.96
C PHE A 635 -23.73 -9.32 0.45
N LYS A 636 -22.84 -9.21 1.45
CA LYS A 636 -23.19 -9.52 2.85
C LYS A 636 -24.32 -8.62 3.34
N VAL A 637 -24.25 -7.32 3.05
CA VAL A 637 -25.31 -6.36 3.39
C VAL A 637 -26.60 -6.67 2.63
N TYR A 638 -26.52 -6.86 1.31
CA TYR A 638 -27.68 -7.20 0.46
C TYR A 638 -28.40 -8.48 0.92
N ARG A 639 -27.66 -9.49 1.40
CA ARG A 639 -28.22 -10.73 1.90
C ARG A 639 -29.04 -10.53 3.18
N GLU A 640 -28.64 -9.58 4.02
CA GLU A 640 -29.34 -9.24 5.26
C GLU A 640 -30.54 -8.32 4.99
N ASP A 641 -30.34 -7.26 4.23
CA ASP A 641 -31.41 -6.37 3.76
C ASP A 641 -31.21 -5.96 2.29
N PRO A 642 -32.01 -6.51 1.36
CA PRO A 642 -31.98 -6.15 -0.05
C PRO A 642 -32.36 -4.70 -0.35
N LYS A 643 -32.91 -3.95 0.62
CA LYS A 643 -33.30 -2.54 0.49
C LYS A 643 -32.32 -1.61 1.20
N ALA A 644 -31.26 -2.12 1.82
CA ALA A 644 -30.28 -1.33 2.55
C ALA A 644 -29.73 -0.19 1.68
N VAL A 645 -29.47 0.96 2.31
CA VAL A 645 -28.81 2.11 1.72
C VAL A 645 -27.37 2.14 2.25
N VAL A 646 -26.41 1.73 1.44
CA VAL A 646 -24.99 1.73 1.81
C VAL A 646 -24.36 3.02 1.31
N ALA A 647 -23.84 3.83 2.22
CA ALA A 647 -23.04 4.98 1.86
C ALA A 647 -21.54 4.65 1.94
N ILE A 648 -20.82 4.88 0.84
CA ILE A 648 -19.37 4.82 0.76
C ILE A 648 -18.88 6.25 0.55
N ALA A 649 -18.18 6.80 1.53
CA ALA A 649 -17.74 8.20 1.50
C ALA A 649 -16.30 8.33 1.95
N LEU A 650 -15.45 8.98 1.17
CA LEU A 650 -14.02 9.12 1.45
C LEU A 650 -13.39 10.21 0.59
N ASP A 651 -12.15 10.56 0.91
CA ASP A 651 -11.30 11.36 0.05
C ASP A 651 -11.18 10.71 -1.34
N GLY A 652 -11.50 11.48 -2.38
CA GLY A 652 -11.52 10.99 -3.76
C GLY A 652 -10.15 10.96 -4.43
N ASP A 653 -9.11 11.50 -3.80
CA ASP A 653 -7.74 11.59 -4.31
C ASP A 653 -6.78 10.59 -3.61
N ASN A 654 -6.83 10.53 -2.28
CA ASN A 654 -5.91 9.73 -1.47
C ASN A 654 -5.72 8.27 -1.92
N PRO A 655 -6.78 7.47 -2.19
CA PRO A 655 -6.62 6.04 -2.49
C PRO A 655 -5.88 5.78 -3.80
N PHE A 656 -5.92 6.75 -4.71
CA PHE A 656 -5.41 6.63 -6.07
C PHE A 656 -4.04 7.28 -6.23
N ILE A 657 -3.78 8.40 -5.54
CA ILE A 657 -2.50 9.09 -5.56
C ILE A 657 -1.47 8.39 -4.66
N LEU A 658 -1.89 7.99 -3.45
CA LEU A 658 -1.01 7.34 -2.48
C LEU A 658 -0.94 5.82 -2.67
N GLY A 659 -1.77 5.30 -3.57
CA GLY A 659 -1.87 3.88 -3.88
C GLY A 659 -0.77 3.36 -4.81
N SER A 660 -0.87 2.08 -5.14
CA SER A 660 -0.10 1.45 -6.21
C SER A 660 -0.41 2.10 -7.56
N ALA A 661 0.43 1.85 -8.57
CA ALA A 661 0.13 2.33 -9.92
C ALA A 661 -1.10 1.66 -10.54
N GLU A 662 -1.51 0.48 -10.08
CA GLU A 662 -2.73 -0.17 -10.55
C GLU A 662 -3.98 0.44 -9.90
N ALA A 663 -3.85 1.12 -8.74
CA ALA A 663 -4.98 1.73 -8.03
C ALA A 663 -5.77 2.71 -8.92
N ARG A 664 -5.13 3.43 -9.85
CA ARG A 664 -5.81 4.31 -10.81
C ARG A 664 -6.93 3.62 -11.61
N TYR A 665 -6.80 2.32 -11.90
CA TYR A 665 -7.84 1.58 -12.64
C TYR A 665 -8.98 1.10 -11.74
N LEU A 666 -8.83 1.18 -10.41
CA LEU A 666 -9.84 0.72 -9.46
C LEU A 666 -11.17 1.46 -9.64
N LEU A 667 -11.12 2.78 -9.87
CA LEU A 667 -12.30 3.62 -10.00
C LEU A 667 -13.20 3.19 -11.17
N GLU A 668 -12.61 3.08 -12.36
CA GLU A 668 -13.34 2.62 -13.56
C GLU A 668 -13.88 1.20 -13.37
N LYS A 669 -13.07 0.28 -12.83
CA LYS A 669 -13.47 -1.11 -12.59
C LYS A 669 -14.60 -1.24 -11.59
N MET A 670 -14.64 -0.38 -10.56
CA MET A 670 -15.77 -0.30 -9.63
C MET A 670 -17.05 0.10 -10.36
N TYR A 671 -17.00 1.14 -11.20
CA TYR A 671 -18.17 1.61 -11.95
C TYR A 671 -18.67 0.56 -12.95
N GLU A 672 -17.76 -0.06 -13.71
CA GLU A 672 -18.12 -1.16 -14.62
C GLU A 672 -18.83 -2.29 -13.89
N ALA A 673 -18.31 -2.66 -12.72
CA ALA A 673 -18.88 -3.73 -11.91
C ALA A 673 -20.27 -3.37 -11.35
N PHE A 674 -20.50 -2.12 -10.93
CA PHE A 674 -21.83 -1.71 -10.46
C PHE A 674 -22.87 -1.72 -11.59
N VAL A 675 -22.47 -1.36 -12.81
CA VAL A 675 -23.34 -1.45 -14.00
C VAL A 675 -23.61 -2.90 -14.37
N GLU A 676 -22.59 -3.76 -14.37
CA GLU A 676 -22.73 -5.19 -14.61
C GLU A 676 -23.67 -5.85 -13.59
N GLN A 677 -23.57 -5.44 -12.32
CA GLN A 677 -24.28 -6.01 -11.18
C GLN A 677 -25.61 -5.30 -10.85
N ARG A 678 -26.16 -4.55 -11.82
CA ARG A 678 -27.39 -3.75 -11.67
C ARG A 678 -28.66 -4.54 -11.30
N ASP A 679 -28.61 -5.87 -11.36
CA ASP A 679 -29.75 -6.70 -10.96
C ASP A 679 -29.99 -6.69 -9.45
N TRP A 680 -28.96 -6.41 -8.66
CA TRP A 680 -29.03 -6.39 -7.19
C TRP A 680 -28.36 -5.17 -6.56
N ILE A 681 -27.62 -4.35 -7.31
CA ILE A 681 -27.10 -3.06 -6.88
C ILE A 681 -27.75 -1.94 -7.71
N GLU A 682 -28.04 -0.82 -7.07
CA GLU A 682 -28.44 0.42 -7.73
C GLU A 682 -27.65 1.58 -7.14
N THR A 683 -26.94 2.34 -7.98
CA THR A 683 -26.26 3.55 -7.52
C THR A 683 -27.21 4.74 -7.53
N MET A 684 -27.16 5.57 -6.49
CA MET A 684 -28.00 6.75 -6.38
C MET A 684 -27.26 7.92 -5.73
N THR A 685 -27.79 9.13 -5.89
CA THR A 685 -27.23 10.32 -5.23
C THR A 685 -27.61 10.36 -3.74
N LEU A 686 -26.90 11.17 -2.95
CA LEU A 686 -27.24 11.39 -1.54
C LEU A 686 -28.67 11.92 -1.37
N GLU A 687 -29.07 12.89 -2.20
CA GLU A 687 -30.42 13.47 -2.20
C GLU A 687 -31.49 12.41 -2.45
N GLU A 688 -31.32 11.56 -3.46
CA GLU A 688 -32.26 10.49 -3.76
C GLU A 688 -32.38 9.52 -2.58
N ALA A 689 -31.28 9.28 -1.86
CA ALA A 689 -31.24 8.32 -0.77
C ALA A 689 -31.93 8.81 0.50
N VAL A 690 -31.82 10.10 0.80
CA VAL A 690 -32.44 10.71 2.00
C VAL A 690 -33.88 11.16 1.77
N ARG A 691 -34.36 11.23 0.53
CA ARG A 691 -35.73 11.69 0.19
C ARG A 691 -36.84 10.94 0.94
N ASP A 692 -36.69 9.63 1.11
CA ASP A 692 -37.67 8.77 1.79
C ASP A 692 -37.26 8.45 3.25
N ALA A 693 -36.39 9.26 3.85
CA ALA A 693 -36.03 9.11 5.26
C ALA A 693 -37.28 9.26 6.13
N ARG A 694 -37.40 8.40 7.15
CA ARG A 694 -38.54 8.40 8.10
C ARG A 694 -38.11 8.28 9.54
N GLU A 695 -36.91 7.77 9.79
CA GLU A 695 -36.39 7.56 11.14
C GLU A 695 -35.73 8.85 11.61
N VAL A 696 -36.27 9.43 12.69
CA VAL A 696 -35.78 10.68 13.27
C VAL A 696 -34.76 10.36 14.35
N ILE A 697 -33.58 10.98 14.27
CA ILE A 697 -32.56 10.98 15.30
C ILE A 697 -32.92 12.07 16.31
N ILE A 698 -33.11 11.68 17.57
CA ILE A 698 -33.44 12.60 18.67
C ILE A 698 -32.22 12.95 19.53
N ASP A 699 -31.16 12.15 19.44
CA ASP A 699 -29.90 12.34 20.17
C ASP A 699 -28.74 11.79 19.34
N ILE A 700 -27.61 12.50 19.34
CA ILE A 700 -26.38 12.15 18.63
C ILE A 700 -25.22 12.91 19.29
N GLY A 701 -24.10 12.22 19.51
CA GLY A 701 -22.90 12.82 20.10
C GLY A 701 -22.12 13.70 19.12
N GLU A 702 -21.12 14.40 19.65
CA GLU A 702 -20.13 15.13 18.86
C GLU A 702 -18.90 14.27 18.53
N GLY A 703 -18.18 14.64 17.47
CA GLY A 703 -16.98 13.91 17.08
C GLY A 703 -16.51 14.23 15.67
N SER A 704 -15.59 13.41 15.16
CA SER A 704 -15.11 13.46 13.78
C SER A 704 -14.80 12.07 13.25
N TRP A 705 -14.70 11.91 11.93
CA TRP A 705 -14.30 10.61 11.36
C TRP A 705 -12.85 10.18 11.70
N ALA A 706 -12.06 11.07 12.33
CA ALA A 706 -10.71 10.78 12.80
C ALA A 706 -10.68 10.31 14.28
N GLY A 707 -11.83 10.22 14.95
CA GLY A 707 -11.96 9.84 16.35
C GLY A 707 -11.74 11.02 17.30
N GLY A 708 -12.74 11.88 17.46
CA GLY A 708 -12.66 13.13 18.22
C GLY A 708 -11.86 14.25 17.52
N PHE A 709 -11.40 15.25 18.26
CA PHE A 709 -10.78 16.48 17.69
C PHE A 709 -9.26 16.60 17.90
N ASP A 710 -8.67 15.65 18.62
CA ASP A 710 -7.25 15.65 19.01
C ASP A 710 -6.30 15.82 17.82
N THR A 711 -6.66 15.23 16.68
CA THR A 711 -5.88 15.31 15.43
C THR A 711 -5.64 16.75 14.99
N TRP A 712 -6.52 17.71 15.31
CA TRP A 712 -6.38 19.11 14.89
C TRP A 712 -6.13 20.08 16.03
N MET A 713 -6.44 19.71 17.27
CA MET A 713 -6.24 20.57 18.44
C MET A 713 -4.89 20.37 19.12
N LYS A 714 -4.39 19.12 19.19
CA LYS A 714 -3.21 18.80 20.02
C LYS A 714 -1.88 18.97 19.28
N GLY A 715 -0.88 19.49 20.01
CA GLY A 715 0.50 19.64 19.59
C GLY A 715 0.94 21.09 19.49
N ALA A 716 2.19 21.38 19.87
CA ALA A 716 2.69 22.74 20.11
C ALA A 716 2.32 23.78 19.02
N VAL A 717 2.48 23.43 17.74
CA VAL A 717 2.15 24.35 16.63
C VAL A 717 0.64 24.61 16.52
N LYS A 718 -0.18 23.56 16.69
CA LYS A 718 -1.64 23.65 16.56
C LYS A 718 -2.24 24.39 17.75
N GLU A 719 -1.77 24.07 18.95
CA GLU A 719 -2.15 24.79 20.17
C GLU A 719 -1.79 26.27 20.07
N GLU A 720 -0.61 26.61 19.54
CA GLU A 720 -0.24 28.00 19.27
C GLU A 720 -1.16 28.66 18.24
N MET A 721 -1.49 27.96 17.14
CA MET A 721 -2.40 28.46 16.10
C MET A 721 -3.79 28.76 16.64
N TRP A 722 -4.33 27.93 17.53
CA TRP A 722 -5.65 28.11 18.14
C TRP A 722 -5.65 29.14 19.28
N SER A 723 -4.49 29.45 19.88
CA SER A 723 -4.36 30.43 20.96
C SER A 723 -4.26 31.88 20.50
N LYS A 724 -4.02 32.08 19.20
CA LYS A 724 -3.95 33.38 18.53
C LYS A 724 -5.28 33.68 17.86
#